data_AF-A0A2H6HV55-F1
#
_entry.id   AF-A0A2H6HV55-F1
#
_cell.length_a   1.000
_cell.length_b   1.000
_cell.length_c   1.000
_cell.angle_alpha   90.00
_cell.angle_beta   90.00
_cell.angle_gamma   90.00
#
_symmetry.space_group_name_H-M   'P 1'
#
loop_
_entity.id
_entity.type
_entity.pdbx_description
1 polymer ?
#
loop_
_entity_poly.entity_id
_entity_poly.type
_entity_poly.pdbx_seq_one_letter_code
_entity_poly.pdbx_strand_id
1 'polypeptide(L)'
;MNVHVSEQTMSNARSIAQDVHSLMIASYSFDGSSVKPMPAVTLRDTIAAKLVEPGDLLRVQLRYPDDGPDDRWRASCETLLGGGLEHRGKTHKILGASSSLKKGNVWLATDTVRDRLHPFFSSSQEALAYCGVLFSGCHHGVHHLEGVRGMVVEDGEQDTADGMGFVSHEFLRRMNLPKRQIQVRFVGDQPGAQWLGKGTCMPREMDKDFILPKSMIKGAGTPPDGLWTCWFGVRDIARTRRYRSSFTYAQWFDDETLEAVWPVAEHRLDVIKEALSDREAALRFLGLMHGDKLDPARSKCELFLEAGIEPDHPWLQRQLRQMMRRSFVDLALGGGIELEGRMGAWTPGLPEGVVCASDLPAGPAVLSRYPIRDPHSFIAVWNEPDAVADAPAGSIFVNEVDCGQLDGDYDGDQFTICTQPAVVDAVTSPDWFPEYRRQDVPSKQRRNDPIQILPAIAVESLGGAIGTFSYAIAGALHAGKQDRISCLSAALQSEVQSLKWSTRGDRNLLEDSALAIPQFIVDAKNDRDLFDRYAKPVEGESALVRQYNRVVAAWTHNLPTTRPLMHFKTSLPIWKEPRALDLVEEAAAVVQVFNRWIASILKKHPNPSQEELEGPLSFLRAWCQSKLEERRAWAVALWHVVHGSRADSTGSAAFHCFDKEMAELIAETARLPLPVCQVSASNDPVTSKQDSTDNLHTDQPRSMVTPGDSVVIPLVGGVHSHNNDVAAFREAVRSLSDLDDITISTRVRPEHGVGFFVEEMYLGSVPQDHMMFGSILEGLSFTARVNLRGRSIFMMPTSPSWFVAEPARN
;
A
#
# COMPACT_ATOMS: atom_id res chain seq x y z
N MET A 1 -6.24 16.45 -38.07
CA MET A 1 -7.17 17.54 -37.70
C MET A 1 -6.63 18.14 -36.40
N ASN A 2 -6.25 19.42 -36.38
CA ASN A 2 -5.74 20.05 -35.15
C ASN A 2 -6.88 20.13 -34.14
N VAL A 3 -6.83 19.29 -33.11
CA VAL A 3 -7.83 19.28 -32.05
C VAL A 3 -7.65 20.56 -31.24
N HIS A 4 -8.60 21.48 -31.40
CA HIS A 4 -8.65 22.70 -30.61
C HIS A 4 -9.16 22.33 -29.23
N VAL A 5 -8.25 22.14 -28.28
CA VAL A 5 -8.61 22.09 -26.86
C VAL A 5 -9.08 23.49 -26.49
N SER A 6 -10.28 23.61 -25.91
CA SER A 6 -10.72 24.92 -25.42
C SER A 6 -9.73 25.42 -24.37
N GLU A 7 -9.33 26.67 -24.49
CA GLU A 7 -8.34 27.31 -23.62
C GLU A 7 -8.75 27.19 -22.13
N GLN A 8 -10.07 27.18 -21.88
CA GLN A 8 -10.68 26.98 -20.57
C GLN A 8 -10.38 25.61 -19.94
N THR A 9 -10.39 24.52 -20.72
CA THR A 9 -10.17 23.16 -20.19
C THR A 9 -8.69 22.90 -19.90
N MET A 10 -7.80 23.39 -20.76
CA MET A 10 -6.35 23.42 -20.46
C MET A 10 -6.05 24.29 -19.24
N SER A 11 -6.77 25.41 -19.09
CA SER A 11 -6.68 26.29 -17.93
C SER A 11 -7.11 25.59 -16.65
N ASN A 12 -8.24 24.87 -16.64
CA ASN A 12 -8.74 24.16 -15.46
C ASN A 12 -7.85 22.97 -15.03
N ALA A 13 -7.35 22.17 -15.98
CA ALA A 13 -6.44 21.07 -15.66
C ALA A 13 -5.05 21.57 -15.19
N ARG A 14 -4.56 22.66 -15.80
CA ARG A 14 -3.38 23.39 -15.29
C ARG A 14 -3.67 23.94 -13.91
N SER A 15 -4.85 24.50 -13.65
CA SER A 15 -5.26 25.03 -12.34
C SER A 15 -5.23 23.94 -11.27
N ILE A 16 -5.86 22.78 -11.49
CA ILE A 16 -5.87 21.70 -10.49
C ILE A 16 -4.47 21.11 -10.27
N ALA A 17 -3.70 20.90 -11.34
CA ALA A 17 -2.31 20.45 -11.23
C ALA A 17 -1.43 21.50 -10.54
N GLN A 18 -1.68 22.79 -10.79
CA GLN A 18 -1.07 23.92 -10.08
C GLN A 18 -1.52 23.96 -8.62
N ASP A 19 -2.77 23.63 -8.29
CA ASP A 19 -3.31 23.60 -6.93
C ASP A 19 -2.73 22.44 -6.11
N VAL A 20 -2.57 21.26 -6.73
CA VAL A 20 -1.90 20.14 -6.05
C VAL A 20 -0.41 20.43 -5.91
N HIS A 21 0.24 20.90 -6.98
CA HIS A 21 1.66 21.25 -6.96
C HIS A 21 1.96 22.43 -6.02
N SER A 22 1.03 23.38 -5.87
CA SER A 22 1.17 24.50 -4.94
C SER A 22 1.13 24.03 -3.49
N LEU A 23 0.44 22.91 -3.20
CA LEU A 23 0.39 22.26 -1.89
C LEU A 23 1.50 21.22 -1.66
N MET A 24 2.40 20.99 -2.62
CA MET A 24 3.54 20.10 -2.45
C MET A 24 4.72 20.85 -1.82
N ILE A 25 5.36 20.20 -0.86
CA ILE A 25 6.57 20.68 -0.21
C ILE A 25 7.74 19.75 -0.52
N ALA A 26 8.91 20.34 -0.73
CA ALA A 26 10.10 19.56 -0.99
C ALA A 26 10.51 18.76 0.25
N SER A 27 11.05 17.58 0.01
CA SER A 27 11.46 16.63 1.03
C SER A 27 12.90 16.21 0.80
N TYR A 28 13.63 15.98 1.88
CA TYR A 28 15.04 15.60 1.83
C TYR A 28 15.34 14.53 2.87
N SER A 29 16.39 13.74 2.63
CA SER A 29 17.06 12.96 3.67
C SER A 29 18.43 13.55 3.97
N PHE A 30 18.86 13.45 5.22
CA PHE A 30 20.20 13.82 5.64
C PHE A 30 20.84 12.70 6.46
N ASP A 31 22.02 12.26 6.05
CA ASP A 31 22.76 11.15 6.67
C ASP A 31 23.90 11.61 7.59
N GLY A 32 23.94 12.90 7.96
CA GLY A 32 25.04 13.52 8.72
C GLY A 32 26.15 14.09 7.85
N SER A 33 26.18 13.76 6.56
CA SER A 33 27.20 14.25 5.62
C SER A 33 26.59 14.92 4.39
N SER A 34 25.49 14.39 3.86
CA SER A 34 24.93 14.80 2.58
C SER A 34 23.41 14.91 2.65
N VAL A 35 22.89 15.95 2.00
CA VAL A 35 21.45 16.15 1.79
C VAL A 35 21.08 15.53 0.45
N LYS A 36 20.13 14.59 0.46
CA LYS A 36 19.63 13.91 -0.74
C LYS A 36 18.15 14.21 -0.91
N PRO A 37 17.68 14.55 -2.13
CA PRO A 37 16.27 14.79 -2.36
C PRO A 37 15.46 13.50 -2.12
N MET A 38 14.29 13.67 -1.52
CA MET A 38 13.27 12.64 -1.36
C MET A 38 12.01 13.07 -2.12
N PRO A 39 11.06 12.14 -2.36
CA PRO A 39 9.78 12.51 -2.94
C PRO A 39 9.08 13.60 -2.13
N ALA A 40 8.49 14.58 -2.82
CA ALA A 40 7.76 15.68 -2.20
C ALA A 40 6.56 15.17 -1.39
N VAL A 41 6.19 15.91 -0.34
CA VAL A 41 5.04 15.61 0.51
C VAL A 41 3.92 16.59 0.20
N THR A 42 2.68 16.13 0.20
CA THR A 42 1.52 17.02 0.07
C THR A 42 1.02 17.47 1.44
N LEU A 43 0.69 18.75 1.57
CA LEU A 43 0.02 19.33 2.74
C LEU A 43 -1.51 19.28 2.61
N ARG A 44 -2.04 18.55 1.64
CA ARG A 44 -3.49 18.40 1.44
C ARG A 44 -4.17 17.95 2.74
N ASP A 45 -5.33 18.56 3.01
CA ASP A 45 -6.17 18.27 4.18
C ASP A 45 -5.49 18.55 5.53
N THR A 46 -4.41 19.34 5.57
CA THR A 46 -3.79 19.81 6.82
C THR A 46 -4.24 21.22 7.17
N ILE A 47 -4.19 21.58 8.45
CA ILE A 47 -4.43 22.96 8.88
C ILE A 47 -3.26 23.86 8.45
N ALA A 48 -2.02 23.35 8.43
CA ALA A 48 -0.84 24.08 7.98
C ALA A 48 -1.02 24.66 6.57
N ALA A 49 -1.62 23.91 5.64
CA ALA A 49 -1.93 24.38 4.28
C ALA A 49 -2.88 25.58 4.22
N LYS A 50 -3.55 25.92 5.32
CA LYS A 50 -4.43 27.10 5.45
C LYS A 50 -3.76 28.27 6.14
N LEU A 51 -2.66 28.03 6.84
CA LEU A 51 -1.96 29.03 7.62
C LEU A 51 -0.76 29.59 6.88
N VAL A 52 -0.02 28.78 6.13
CA VAL A 52 1.27 29.18 5.59
C VAL A 52 1.47 28.73 4.15
N GLU A 53 2.37 29.42 3.46
CA GLU A 53 2.76 29.08 2.09
C GLU A 53 3.58 27.79 2.07
N PRO A 54 3.20 26.78 1.26
CA PRO A 54 3.92 25.51 1.19
C PRO A 54 5.39 25.68 0.75
N GLY A 55 5.69 26.66 -0.09
CA GLY A 55 7.05 26.97 -0.53
C GLY A 55 7.99 27.48 0.56
N ASP A 56 7.47 27.78 1.75
CA ASP A 56 8.23 28.18 2.95
C ASP A 56 8.43 27.03 3.94
N LEU A 57 8.05 25.81 3.55
CA LEU A 57 8.13 24.59 4.34
C LEU A 57 8.95 23.51 3.63
N LEU A 58 9.68 22.72 4.42
CA LEU A 58 10.36 21.51 3.98
C LEU A 58 10.13 20.37 4.96
N ARG A 59 10.16 19.13 4.46
CA ARG A 59 10.34 17.94 5.29
C ARG A 59 11.79 17.47 5.20
N VAL A 60 12.39 17.12 6.33
CA VAL A 60 13.68 16.43 6.35
C VAL A 60 13.58 15.15 7.15
N GLN A 61 14.11 14.06 6.60
CA GLN A 61 14.31 12.79 7.29
C GLN A 61 15.80 12.64 7.65
N LEU A 62 16.10 12.70 8.95
CA LEU A 62 17.41 12.40 9.49
C LEU A 62 17.59 10.87 9.48
N ARG A 63 18.59 10.38 8.74
CA ARG A 63 18.88 8.94 8.61
C ARG A 63 19.99 8.56 9.57
N TYR A 64 19.72 7.55 10.40
CA TYR A 64 20.73 6.98 11.28
C TYR A 64 21.86 6.36 10.45
N PRO A 65 23.12 6.54 10.87
CA PRO A 65 24.20 5.67 10.41
C PRO A 65 23.90 4.23 10.81
N ASP A 66 24.37 3.28 10.00
CA ASP A 66 24.20 1.84 10.30
C ASP A 66 24.87 1.47 11.64
N ASP A 67 26.00 2.10 11.95
CA ASP A 67 26.75 1.92 13.21
C ASP A 67 26.18 2.74 14.39
N GLY A 68 25.06 3.43 14.17
CA GLY A 68 24.41 4.29 15.16
C GLY A 68 24.91 5.74 15.17
N PRO A 69 24.18 6.65 15.85
CA PRO A 69 24.50 8.08 15.84
C PRO A 69 25.67 8.41 16.78
N ASP A 70 26.82 8.77 16.21
CA ASP A 70 27.99 9.30 16.93
C ASP A 70 27.89 10.82 17.18
N ASP A 71 28.81 11.36 17.98
CA ASP A 71 28.82 12.80 18.33
C ASP A 71 28.99 13.70 17.09
N ARG A 72 29.75 13.22 16.09
CA ARG A 72 29.96 13.96 14.85
C ARG A 72 28.67 14.06 14.05
N TRP A 73 27.95 12.96 13.89
CA TRP A 73 26.67 12.91 13.21
C TRP A 73 25.63 13.77 13.92
N ARG A 74 25.60 13.73 15.25
CA ARG A 74 24.73 14.58 16.07
C ARG A 74 25.02 16.06 15.83
N ALA A 75 26.29 16.46 15.95
CA ALA A 75 26.72 17.84 15.69
C ALA A 75 26.40 18.29 14.26
N SER A 76 26.57 17.42 13.25
CA SER A 76 26.17 17.70 11.87
C SER A 76 24.66 17.91 11.73
N CYS A 77 23.84 17.09 12.39
CA CYS A 77 22.38 17.25 12.38
C CYS A 77 21.97 18.54 13.06
N GLU A 78 22.53 18.86 14.23
CA GLU A 78 22.27 20.12 14.93
C GLU A 78 22.65 21.33 14.05
N THR A 79 23.79 21.25 13.37
CA THR A 79 24.25 22.28 12.43
C THR A 79 23.27 22.48 11.29
N LEU A 80 22.76 21.39 10.68
CA LEU A 80 21.75 21.48 9.62
C LEU A 80 20.44 22.08 10.14
N LEU A 81 19.96 21.64 11.30
CA LEU A 81 18.67 22.05 11.85
C LEU A 81 18.68 23.50 12.34
N GLY A 82 19.79 23.93 12.96
CA GLY A 82 19.98 25.28 13.48
C GLY A 82 20.43 26.29 12.41
N GLY A 83 21.41 25.90 11.58
CA GLY A 83 21.92 26.73 10.48
C GLY A 83 20.93 26.81 9.30
N GLY A 84 20.15 25.75 9.10
CA GLY A 84 19.12 25.64 8.10
C GLY A 84 19.59 25.04 6.78
N LEU A 85 18.62 24.66 5.95
CA LEU A 85 18.79 24.14 4.61
C LEU A 85 18.37 25.18 3.57
N GLU A 86 19.27 25.51 2.67
CA GLU A 86 18.99 26.38 1.53
C GLU A 86 18.12 25.66 0.48
N HIS A 87 16.96 26.21 0.18
CA HIS A 87 16.09 25.74 -0.88
C HIS A 87 15.45 26.93 -1.60
N ARG A 88 15.63 27.01 -2.93
CA ARG A 88 15.07 28.08 -3.77
C ARG A 88 15.39 29.50 -3.25
N GLY A 89 16.61 29.69 -2.75
CA GLY A 89 17.09 30.99 -2.24
C GLY A 89 16.52 31.39 -0.87
N LYS A 90 15.89 30.46 -0.16
CA LYS A 90 15.38 30.64 1.19
C LYS A 90 16.05 29.63 2.14
N THR A 91 16.49 30.12 3.29
CA THR A 91 16.99 29.28 4.38
C THR A 91 15.81 28.73 5.19
N HIS A 92 15.74 27.41 5.34
CA HIS A 92 14.70 26.75 6.14
C HIS A 92 15.34 26.13 7.38
N LYS A 93 14.89 26.50 8.57
CA LYS A 93 15.40 26.00 9.86
C LYS A 93 14.34 25.16 10.55
N ILE A 94 14.72 24.39 11.56
CA ILE A 94 13.76 23.53 12.27
C ILE A 94 12.59 24.34 12.84
N LEU A 95 11.38 23.86 12.52
CA LEU A 95 10.10 24.34 13.04
C LEU A 95 9.59 23.45 14.18
N GLY A 96 9.78 22.14 14.05
CA GLY A 96 9.27 21.16 15.00
C GLY A 96 9.11 19.78 14.39
N ALA A 97 8.37 18.92 15.06
CA ALA A 97 8.19 17.53 14.63
C ALA A 97 6.84 16.95 15.07
N SER A 98 6.77 15.62 15.09
CA SER A 98 5.69 14.86 15.71
C SER A 98 6.26 13.58 16.32
N SER A 99 5.41 12.61 16.70
CA SER A 99 5.87 11.26 17.05
C SER A 99 6.71 10.59 15.95
N SER A 100 6.61 11.05 14.69
CA SER A 100 7.47 10.64 13.58
C SER A 100 8.95 11.04 13.72
N LEU A 101 9.29 11.89 14.70
CA LEU A 101 10.68 12.25 15.03
C LEU A 101 11.52 11.03 15.39
N LYS A 102 10.92 10.03 16.05
CA LYS A 102 11.61 8.77 16.37
C LYS A 102 12.06 8.00 15.12
N LYS A 103 11.49 8.32 13.95
CA LYS A 103 11.89 7.85 12.60
C LYS A 103 12.71 8.88 11.81
N GLY A 104 13.21 9.92 12.48
CA GLY A 104 14.01 11.00 11.91
C GLY A 104 13.24 12.11 11.21
N ASN A 105 11.90 12.10 11.21
CA ASN A 105 11.14 13.09 10.43
C ASN A 105 10.94 14.40 11.21
N VAL A 106 11.39 15.49 10.62
CA VAL A 106 11.24 16.86 11.12
C VAL A 106 10.68 17.79 10.05
N TRP A 107 10.05 18.88 10.50
CA TRP A 107 9.59 19.98 9.67
C TRP A 107 10.56 21.15 9.78
N LEU A 108 10.97 21.69 8.64
CA LEU A 108 11.76 22.90 8.54
C LEU A 108 10.91 23.98 7.88
N ALA A 109 11.16 25.24 8.25
CA ALA A 109 10.44 26.39 7.75
C ALA A 109 11.33 27.63 7.67
N THR A 110 10.96 28.60 6.85
CA THR A 110 11.62 29.91 6.84
C THR A 110 11.35 30.68 8.13
N ASP A 111 12.20 31.66 8.46
CA ASP A 111 12.07 32.43 9.70
C ASP A 111 10.69 33.14 9.80
N THR A 112 10.12 33.62 8.69
CA THR A 112 8.76 34.18 8.67
C THR A 112 7.69 33.18 9.13
N VAL A 113 7.76 31.93 8.67
CA VAL A 113 6.82 30.89 9.10
C VAL A 113 7.07 30.47 10.54
N ARG A 114 8.34 30.39 10.96
CA ARG A 114 8.72 30.08 12.35
C ARG A 114 8.20 31.16 13.29
N ASP A 115 8.36 32.43 12.97
CA ASP A 115 7.87 33.55 13.79
C ASP A 115 6.34 33.51 13.95
N ARG A 116 5.61 33.05 12.92
CA ARG A 116 4.16 32.88 12.98
C ARG A 116 3.73 31.66 13.82
N LEU A 117 4.44 30.53 13.68
CA LEU A 117 3.99 29.24 14.22
C LEU A 117 4.64 28.85 15.56
N HIS A 118 5.84 29.33 15.88
CA HIS A 118 6.48 29.09 17.18
C HIS A 118 5.68 29.60 18.39
N PRO A 119 4.94 30.73 18.33
CA PRO A 119 4.11 31.18 19.43
C PRO A 119 3.06 30.16 19.92
N PHE A 120 2.71 29.15 19.12
CA PHE A 120 1.87 28.03 19.57
C PHE A 120 2.54 27.14 20.63
N PHE A 121 3.86 27.21 20.79
CA PHE A 121 4.65 26.32 21.64
C PHE A 121 5.42 27.11 22.69
N SER A 122 5.40 26.64 23.94
CA SER A 122 6.14 27.28 25.04
C SER A 122 7.57 26.74 25.18
N SER A 123 7.85 25.59 24.57
CA SER A 123 9.12 24.87 24.71
C SER A 123 9.48 24.06 23.48
N SER A 124 10.74 23.60 23.45
CA SER A 124 11.22 22.67 22.43
C SER A 124 10.42 21.37 22.41
N GLN A 125 10.05 20.82 23.58
CA GLN A 125 9.26 19.58 23.62
C GLN A 125 7.85 19.74 23.06
N GLU A 126 7.23 20.90 23.29
CA GLU A 126 5.91 21.17 22.70
C GLU A 126 5.99 21.32 21.18
N ALA A 127 7.02 22.00 20.67
CA ALA A 127 7.26 22.07 19.23
C ALA A 127 7.51 20.69 18.60
N LEU A 128 8.17 19.77 19.32
CA LEU A 128 8.41 18.41 18.82
C LEU A 128 7.20 17.48 18.98
N ALA A 129 6.38 17.67 20.02
CA ALA A 129 5.23 16.82 20.31
C ALA A 129 3.93 17.27 19.60
N TYR A 130 3.71 18.58 19.51
CA TYR A 130 2.43 19.17 19.12
C TYR A 130 2.45 19.91 17.78
N CYS A 131 3.60 20.18 17.18
CA CYS A 131 3.65 20.72 15.81
C CYS A 131 2.92 19.80 14.81
N GLY A 132 2.93 18.49 15.05
CA GLY A 132 2.10 17.53 14.32
C GLY A 132 0.59 17.81 14.32
N VAL A 133 0.03 18.63 15.21
CA VAL A 133 -1.38 19.08 15.15
C VAL A 133 -1.64 19.87 13.87
N LEU A 134 -0.71 20.75 13.48
CA LEU A 134 -0.80 21.59 12.28
C LEU A 134 -0.74 20.76 11.00
N PHE A 135 0.13 19.74 11.00
CA PHE A 135 0.44 18.87 9.85
C PHE A 135 -0.38 17.57 9.81
N SER A 136 -1.31 17.38 10.75
CA SER A 136 -2.18 16.20 10.78
C SER A 136 -3.12 16.22 9.57
N GLY A 137 -3.11 15.17 8.75
CA GLY A 137 -4.10 15.01 7.68
C GLY A 137 -5.51 14.86 8.27
N CYS A 138 -6.41 15.79 8.02
CA CYS A 138 -7.77 15.74 8.54
C CYS A 138 -8.66 15.09 7.48
N HIS A 139 -8.76 13.76 7.55
CA HIS A 139 -9.37 12.90 6.52
C HIS A 139 -10.85 13.18 6.25
N HIS A 140 -11.52 13.91 7.15
CA HIS A 140 -12.92 14.30 7.02
C HIS A 140 -13.09 15.82 6.87
N GLY A 141 -12.03 16.53 6.51
CA GLY A 141 -12.06 17.95 6.17
C GLY A 141 -11.41 18.87 7.19
N VAL A 142 -11.07 20.07 6.71
CA VAL A 142 -10.57 21.21 7.48
C VAL A 142 -11.49 22.40 7.21
N HIS A 143 -11.99 23.01 8.27
CA HIS A 143 -13.00 24.06 8.22
C HIS A 143 -12.54 25.28 9.00
N HIS A 144 -12.74 26.47 8.45
CA HIS A 144 -12.65 27.71 9.22
C HIS A 144 -14.00 27.94 9.90
N LEU A 145 -13.99 28.05 11.22
CA LEU A 145 -15.20 28.25 12.01
C LEU A 145 -15.16 29.61 12.70
N GLU A 146 -16.27 30.33 12.64
CA GLU A 146 -16.48 31.62 13.28
C GLU A 146 -17.70 31.54 14.21
N GLY A 147 -17.58 32.13 15.40
CA GLY A 147 -18.68 32.17 16.37
C GLY A 147 -19.03 30.81 16.98
N VAL A 148 -18.06 29.90 17.09
CA VAL A 148 -18.26 28.59 17.72
C VAL A 148 -18.44 28.76 19.22
N ARG A 149 -19.53 28.27 19.79
CA ARG A 149 -19.77 28.35 21.24
C ARG A 149 -19.00 27.23 21.94
N GLY A 150 -17.82 27.55 22.42
CA GLY A 150 -16.97 26.59 23.12
C GLY A 150 -16.80 26.91 24.60
N MET A 151 -16.40 25.89 25.35
CA MET A 151 -16.06 26.00 26.77
C MET A 151 -14.89 25.07 27.06
N VAL A 152 -13.94 25.55 27.87
CA VAL A 152 -12.87 24.72 28.43
C VAL A 152 -13.16 24.47 29.91
N VAL A 153 -13.04 23.23 30.36
CA VAL A 153 -13.29 22.80 31.74
C VAL A 153 -12.08 22.04 32.30
N GLU A 154 -11.99 21.86 33.62
CA GLU A 154 -10.99 20.95 34.19
C GLU A 154 -11.29 19.50 33.78
N ASP A 155 -10.26 18.66 33.74
CA ASP A 155 -10.44 17.22 33.52
C ASP A 155 -11.35 16.60 34.59
N GLY A 156 -12.37 15.84 34.16
CA GLY A 156 -13.39 15.25 35.04
C GLY A 156 -14.63 16.13 35.24
N GLU A 157 -14.57 17.43 34.94
CA GLU A 157 -15.74 18.30 35.03
C GLU A 157 -16.69 18.07 33.84
N GLN A 158 -17.99 18.17 34.11
CA GLN A 158 -19.06 17.93 33.12
C GLN A 158 -18.93 16.59 32.39
N ASP A 159 -18.45 15.57 33.10
CA ASP A 159 -18.25 14.22 32.60
C ASP A 159 -17.18 14.12 31.48
N THR A 160 -16.27 15.10 31.40
CA THR A 160 -15.09 15.02 30.53
C THR A 160 -14.01 14.10 31.10
N ALA A 161 -13.05 13.68 30.28
CA ALA A 161 -11.91 12.86 30.72
C ALA A 161 -10.62 13.25 29.96
N ASP A 162 -9.47 12.72 30.36
CA ASP A 162 -8.17 13.02 29.71
C ASP A 162 -8.24 12.78 28.19
N GLY A 163 -8.22 13.87 27.42
CA GLY A 163 -8.28 13.85 25.97
C GLY A 163 -9.68 13.70 25.36
N MET A 164 -10.75 13.64 26.16
CA MET A 164 -12.13 13.49 25.68
C MET A 164 -13.06 14.61 26.15
N GLY A 165 -13.61 15.35 25.20
CA GLY A 165 -14.67 16.33 25.39
C GLY A 165 -16.00 15.93 24.73
N PHE A 166 -16.88 16.92 24.54
CA PHE A 166 -18.19 16.74 23.92
C PHE A 166 -18.41 17.69 22.74
N VAL A 167 -19.21 17.24 21.78
CA VAL A 167 -19.68 18.01 20.61
C VAL A 167 -21.20 17.91 20.49
N SER A 168 -21.87 19.00 20.16
CA SER A 168 -23.34 18.97 20.13
C SER A 168 -23.88 18.28 18.89
N HIS A 169 -25.05 17.65 19.03
CA HIS A 169 -25.75 17.07 17.88
C HIS A 169 -26.05 18.11 16.81
N GLU A 170 -26.36 19.34 17.22
CA GLU A 170 -26.60 20.47 16.33
C GLU A 170 -25.36 20.85 15.51
N PHE A 171 -24.18 20.88 16.14
CA PHE A 171 -22.93 21.12 15.45
C PHE A 171 -22.65 20.03 14.41
N LEU A 172 -22.76 18.75 14.79
CA LEU A 172 -22.56 17.63 13.87
C LEU A 172 -23.51 17.70 12.67
N ARG A 173 -24.79 18.01 12.90
CA ARG A 173 -25.77 18.18 11.82
C ARG A 173 -25.39 19.33 10.88
N ARG A 174 -25.00 20.50 11.40
CA ARG A 174 -24.58 21.64 10.58
C ARG A 174 -23.34 21.33 9.72
N MET A 175 -22.43 20.51 10.24
CA MET A 175 -21.22 20.09 9.54
C MET A 175 -21.41 18.86 8.64
N ASN A 176 -22.63 18.31 8.55
CA ASN A 176 -22.91 17.05 7.85
C ASN A 176 -22.01 15.88 8.32
N LEU A 177 -21.75 15.83 9.63
CA LEU A 177 -20.99 14.75 10.28
C LEU A 177 -21.96 13.76 10.95
N PRO A 178 -21.63 12.47 10.97
CA PRO A 178 -22.45 11.47 11.64
C PRO A 178 -22.46 11.69 13.16
N LYS A 179 -23.57 11.31 13.82
CA LYS A 179 -23.68 11.26 15.28
C LYS A 179 -22.82 10.14 15.86
N ARG A 180 -21.51 10.33 15.88
CA ARG A 180 -20.48 9.41 16.39
C ARG A 180 -19.37 10.19 17.07
N GLN A 181 -18.60 9.52 17.92
CA GLN A 181 -17.37 10.11 18.46
C GLN A 181 -16.41 10.48 17.32
N ILE A 182 -15.80 11.65 17.42
CA ILE A 182 -14.88 12.19 16.41
C ILE A 182 -13.52 12.50 17.04
N GLN A 183 -12.44 12.24 16.32
CA GLN A 183 -11.10 12.70 16.70
C GLN A 183 -10.81 14.03 15.99
N VAL A 184 -10.40 15.03 16.75
CA VAL A 184 -10.40 16.43 16.29
C VAL A 184 -9.05 17.11 16.47
N ARG A 185 -8.83 18.15 15.66
CA ARG A 185 -7.72 19.10 15.77
C ARG A 185 -8.30 20.51 15.75
N PHE A 186 -7.81 21.38 16.62
CA PHE A 186 -8.16 22.80 16.66
C PHE A 186 -6.91 23.67 16.58
N VAL A 187 -7.02 24.78 15.87
CA VAL A 187 -6.00 25.84 15.85
C VAL A 187 -6.70 27.20 15.88
N GLY A 188 -6.62 27.90 17.01
CA GLY A 188 -6.96 29.32 17.05
C GLY A 188 -5.74 30.12 16.64
N ASP A 189 -5.80 30.87 15.54
CA ASP A 189 -4.67 31.66 15.02
C ASP A 189 -4.90 33.18 15.15
N GLN A 190 -5.74 33.59 16.11
CA GLN A 190 -5.93 35.02 16.34
C GLN A 190 -4.75 35.60 17.12
N PRO A 191 -4.19 36.76 16.71
CA PRO A 191 -3.10 37.40 17.43
C PRO A 191 -3.47 37.62 18.91
N GLY A 192 -2.62 37.13 19.82
CA GLY A 192 -2.87 37.19 21.27
C GLY A 192 -3.80 36.11 21.84
N ALA A 193 -4.36 35.24 20.99
CA ALA A 193 -5.19 34.09 21.37
C ALA A 193 -4.82 32.86 20.52
N GLN A 194 -3.51 32.58 20.41
CA GLN A 194 -3.01 31.40 19.69
C GLN A 194 -3.06 30.16 20.59
N TRP A 195 -3.75 29.11 20.15
CA TRP A 195 -3.90 27.87 20.92
C TRP A 195 -4.07 26.66 20.00
N LEU A 196 -3.68 25.49 20.51
CA LEU A 196 -3.87 24.20 19.82
C LEU A 196 -4.79 23.31 20.64
N GLY A 197 -5.64 22.54 19.95
CA GLY A 197 -6.48 21.52 20.56
C GLY A 197 -6.31 20.16 19.87
N LYS A 198 -6.26 19.09 20.66
CA LYS A 198 -6.25 17.70 20.19
C LYS A 198 -6.97 16.80 21.18
N GLY A 199 -7.84 15.94 20.68
CA GLY A 199 -8.45 14.84 21.43
C GLY A 199 -9.64 14.25 20.68
N THR A 200 -10.59 13.70 21.42
CA THR A 200 -11.87 13.22 20.90
C THR A 200 -13.04 14.02 21.43
N CYS A 201 -14.16 14.04 20.69
CA CYS A 201 -15.41 14.61 21.15
C CYS A 201 -16.55 13.60 20.99
N MET A 202 -17.25 13.33 22.09
CA MET A 202 -18.44 12.49 22.13
C MET A 202 -19.71 13.32 21.80
N PRO A 203 -20.65 12.82 20.98
CA PRO A 203 -21.91 13.51 20.75
C PRO A 203 -22.73 13.65 22.05
N ARG A 204 -23.24 14.84 22.34
CA ARG A 204 -24.13 15.11 23.48
C ARG A 204 -25.20 16.14 23.10
N GLU A 205 -26.37 16.05 23.73
CA GLU A 205 -27.34 17.16 23.70
C GLU A 205 -26.86 18.28 24.62
N MET A 206 -26.61 19.46 24.07
CA MET A 206 -26.14 20.63 24.82
C MET A 206 -26.34 21.94 24.03
N ASP A 207 -26.35 23.08 24.74
CA ASP A 207 -26.51 24.42 24.16
C ASP A 207 -25.21 24.96 23.54
N LYS A 208 -24.05 24.47 23.99
CA LYS A 208 -22.73 24.76 23.41
C LYS A 208 -22.49 23.93 22.16
N ASP A 209 -21.52 24.35 21.35
CA ASP A 209 -21.03 23.54 20.23
C ASP A 209 -19.98 22.54 20.68
N PHE A 210 -19.09 22.95 21.61
CA PHE A 210 -18.04 22.12 22.20
C PHE A 210 -17.86 22.35 23.71
N ILE A 211 -17.53 21.28 24.41
CA ILE A 211 -17.00 21.31 25.79
C ILE A 211 -15.70 20.51 25.77
N LEU A 212 -14.57 21.15 26.06
CA LEU A 212 -13.24 20.52 25.97
C LEU A 212 -12.58 20.51 27.36
N PRO A 213 -12.04 19.39 27.85
CA PRO A 213 -11.19 19.40 29.04
C PRO A 213 -9.84 20.08 28.76
N LYS A 214 -9.18 20.58 29.82
CA LYS A 214 -7.85 21.20 29.73
C LYS A 214 -6.81 20.28 29.12
N SER A 215 -6.86 18.98 29.39
CA SER A 215 -5.99 18.00 28.73
C SER A 215 -6.03 18.06 27.21
N MET A 216 -7.14 18.47 26.57
CA MET A 216 -7.20 18.61 25.11
C MET A 216 -6.45 19.84 24.58
N ILE A 217 -6.20 20.84 25.42
CA ILE A 217 -5.49 22.06 25.06
C ILE A 217 -3.98 21.81 25.11
N LYS A 218 -3.28 22.08 24.00
CA LYS A 218 -1.85 21.81 23.82
C LYS A 218 -1.10 23.10 23.50
N GLY A 219 0.18 23.15 23.84
CA GLY A 219 1.03 24.31 23.53
C GLY A 219 0.89 25.46 24.56
N ALA A 220 1.23 26.67 24.13
CA ALA A 220 1.41 27.84 25.01
C ALA A 220 0.15 28.63 25.37
N GLY A 221 -1.00 28.37 24.72
CA GLY A 221 -2.22 29.19 24.88
C GLY A 221 -3.48 28.39 25.15
N THR A 222 -4.56 29.11 25.49
CA THR A 222 -5.88 28.56 25.82
C THR A 222 -6.95 29.31 25.02
N PRO A 223 -8.03 28.64 24.57
CA PRO A 223 -9.15 29.33 23.94
C PRO A 223 -9.74 30.40 24.87
N PRO A 224 -10.25 31.52 24.33
CA PRO A 224 -11.01 32.47 25.13
C PRO A 224 -12.34 31.85 25.59
N ASP A 225 -12.90 32.32 26.70
CA ASP A 225 -14.24 31.89 27.11
C ASP A 225 -15.30 32.37 26.10
N GLY A 226 -16.23 31.49 25.71
CA GLY A 226 -17.38 31.83 24.88
C GLY A 226 -17.20 31.53 23.39
N LEU A 227 -17.16 32.56 22.55
CA LEU A 227 -17.16 32.40 21.10
C LEU A 227 -15.73 32.25 20.55
N TRP A 228 -15.49 31.16 19.82
CA TRP A 228 -14.21 30.87 19.20
C TRP A 228 -14.23 31.18 17.71
N THR A 229 -13.09 31.65 17.21
CA THR A 229 -12.73 31.64 15.79
C THR A 229 -11.50 30.77 15.63
N CYS A 230 -11.61 29.68 14.89
CA CYS A 230 -10.53 28.71 14.77
C CYS A 230 -10.62 27.87 13.49
N TRP A 231 -9.51 27.25 13.14
CA TRP A 231 -9.48 26.13 12.21
C TRP A 231 -9.81 24.84 12.94
N PHE A 232 -10.77 24.10 12.40
CA PHE A 232 -11.24 22.81 12.91
C PHE A 232 -10.99 21.73 11.89
N GLY A 233 -10.25 20.68 12.29
CA GLY A 233 -9.98 19.52 11.47
C GLY A 233 -10.57 18.27 12.08
N VAL A 234 -11.28 17.47 11.27
CA VAL A 234 -11.75 16.14 11.68
C VAL A 234 -10.74 15.10 11.20
N ARG A 235 -9.96 14.57 12.14
CA ARG A 235 -8.91 13.58 11.87
C ARG A 235 -9.49 12.21 11.55
N ASP A 236 -10.46 11.77 12.33
CA ASP A 236 -11.09 10.47 12.18
C ASP A 236 -12.48 10.44 12.83
N ILE A 237 -13.29 9.45 12.44
CA ILE A 237 -14.61 9.20 12.98
C ILE A 237 -14.64 7.77 13.54
N ALA A 238 -15.18 7.60 14.74
CA ALA A 238 -15.28 6.32 15.42
C ALA A 238 -16.00 5.27 14.54
N ARG A 239 -15.36 4.10 14.47
CA ARG A 239 -15.80 2.93 13.71
C ARG A 239 -15.05 1.72 14.22
N THR A 240 -15.70 0.58 14.16
CA THR A 240 -15.08 -0.72 14.40
C THR A 240 -14.02 -1.00 13.33
N ARG A 241 -12.85 -1.42 13.76
CA ARG A 241 -11.72 -1.78 12.88
C ARG A 241 -11.28 -3.18 13.21
N ARG A 242 -11.10 -4.03 12.21
CA ARG A 242 -10.42 -5.30 12.46
C ARG A 242 -8.91 -5.05 12.48
N TYR A 243 -8.27 -5.57 13.51
CA TYR A 243 -6.83 -5.57 13.67
C TYR A 243 -6.30 -6.96 13.37
N ARG A 244 -5.11 -7.00 12.76
CA ARG A 244 -4.37 -8.23 12.59
C ARG A 244 -3.61 -8.47 13.88
N SER A 245 -3.72 -9.69 14.43
CA SER A 245 -2.84 -10.10 15.52
C SER A 245 -1.38 -10.10 15.04
N SER A 246 -0.45 -9.92 15.97
CA SER A 246 0.98 -9.84 15.71
C SER A 246 1.74 -10.75 16.67
N PHE A 247 3.02 -11.02 16.38
CA PHE A 247 3.87 -11.79 17.30
C PHE A 247 3.89 -11.19 18.72
N THR A 248 3.84 -9.86 18.86
CA THR A 248 3.81 -9.20 20.18
C THR A 248 2.56 -9.53 21.00
N TYR A 249 1.48 -9.95 20.33
CA TYR A 249 0.23 -10.38 20.96
C TYR A 249 0.21 -11.91 21.14
N ALA A 250 0.48 -12.66 20.08
CA ALA A 250 0.40 -14.13 20.07
C ALA A 250 1.44 -14.81 20.98
N GLN A 251 2.62 -14.21 21.18
CA GLN A 251 3.72 -14.81 21.98
C GLN A 251 3.41 -15.06 23.46
N TRP A 252 2.31 -14.49 23.98
CA TRP A 252 1.92 -14.64 25.38
C TRP A 252 1.04 -15.86 25.65
N PHE A 253 0.55 -16.50 24.59
CA PHE A 253 -0.36 -17.64 24.68
C PHE A 253 0.39 -18.96 24.49
N ASP A 254 -0.10 -19.99 25.16
CA ASP A 254 0.42 -21.35 25.09
C ASP A 254 -0.10 -22.12 23.87
N ASP A 255 0.35 -23.38 23.74
CA ASP A 255 -0.10 -24.23 22.63
C ASP A 255 -1.59 -24.49 22.65
N GLU A 256 -2.17 -24.76 23.82
CA GLU A 256 -3.60 -25.08 23.92
C GLU A 256 -4.45 -23.92 23.38
N THR A 257 -4.11 -22.69 23.77
CA THR A 257 -4.79 -21.50 23.28
C THR A 257 -4.60 -21.30 21.78
N LEU A 258 -3.36 -21.41 21.27
CA LEU A 258 -3.06 -21.19 19.85
C LEU A 258 -3.64 -22.30 18.96
N GLU A 259 -3.70 -23.53 19.45
CA GLU A 259 -4.37 -24.67 18.80
C GLU A 259 -5.89 -24.45 18.73
N ALA A 260 -6.51 -23.95 19.79
CA ALA A 260 -7.94 -23.69 19.81
C ALA A 260 -8.37 -22.59 18.82
N VAL A 261 -7.51 -21.60 18.55
CA VAL A 261 -7.77 -20.56 17.54
C VAL A 261 -7.28 -20.95 16.13
N TRP A 262 -6.59 -22.08 15.97
CA TRP A 262 -6.06 -22.53 14.67
C TRP A 262 -7.11 -22.63 13.56
N PRO A 263 -8.34 -23.15 13.78
CA PRO A 263 -9.32 -23.28 12.70
C PRO A 263 -9.62 -21.96 11.98
N VAL A 264 -9.52 -20.82 12.68
CA VAL A 264 -9.65 -19.48 12.08
C VAL A 264 -8.45 -19.15 11.19
N ALA A 265 -7.23 -19.46 11.64
CA ALA A 265 -6.02 -19.26 10.85
C ALA A 265 -6.01 -20.15 9.60
N GLU A 266 -6.43 -21.41 9.73
CA GLU A 266 -6.52 -22.38 8.65
C GLU A 266 -7.49 -21.93 7.56
N HIS A 267 -8.70 -21.53 7.96
CA HIS A 267 -9.69 -21.01 7.01
C HIS A 267 -9.17 -19.79 6.25
N ARG A 268 -8.54 -18.83 6.95
CA ARG A 268 -7.93 -17.65 6.30
C ARG A 268 -6.80 -18.04 5.37
N LEU A 269 -5.98 -19.02 5.76
CA LEU A 269 -4.88 -19.53 4.94
C LEU A 269 -5.40 -20.17 3.65
N ASP A 270 -6.50 -20.91 3.70
CA ASP A 270 -7.11 -21.51 2.51
C ASP A 270 -7.64 -20.45 1.54
N VAL A 271 -8.28 -19.40 2.05
CA VAL A 271 -8.69 -18.26 1.22
C VAL A 271 -7.48 -17.54 0.59
N ILE A 272 -6.35 -17.43 1.31
CA ILE A 272 -5.12 -16.86 0.75
C ILE A 272 -4.57 -17.74 -0.38
N LYS A 273 -4.55 -19.07 -0.21
CA LYS A 273 -4.05 -20.00 -1.24
C LYS A 273 -4.87 -19.91 -2.54
N GLU A 274 -6.18 -19.75 -2.41
CA GLU A 274 -7.09 -19.67 -3.54
C GLU A 274 -7.11 -18.29 -4.22
N ALA A 275 -6.53 -17.25 -3.62
CA ALA A 275 -6.70 -15.85 -4.03
C ALA A 275 -6.34 -15.54 -5.50
N LEU A 276 -5.56 -16.39 -6.17
CA LEU A 276 -5.14 -16.23 -7.57
C LEU A 276 -5.81 -17.22 -8.53
N SER A 277 -6.75 -18.04 -8.06
CA SER A 277 -7.39 -19.09 -8.87
C SER A 277 -8.40 -18.53 -9.87
N ASP A 278 -9.30 -17.67 -9.40
CA ASP A 278 -10.33 -17.00 -10.19
C ASP A 278 -10.73 -15.66 -9.54
N ARG A 279 -11.63 -14.92 -10.22
CA ARG A 279 -12.10 -13.62 -9.71
C ARG A 279 -12.85 -13.72 -8.39
N GLU A 280 -13.66 -14.76 -8.20
CA GLU A 280 -14.45 -14.90 -6.97
C GLU A 280 -13.54 -15.17 -5.79
N ALA A 281 -12.53 -16.03 -5.95
CA ALA A 281 -11.53 -16.31 -4.93
C ALA A 281 -10.69 -15.06 -4.61
N ALA A 282 -10.29 -14.29 -5.63
CA ALA A 282 -9.61 -13.02 -5.44
C ALA A 282 -10.48 -12.04 -4.63
N LEU A 283 -11.76 -11.88 -4.98
CA LEU A 283 -12.71 -11.02 -4.27
C LEU A 283 -12.96 -11.51 -2.83
N ARG A 284 -13.09 -12.82 -2.60
CA ARG A 284 -13.18 -13.43 -1.25
C ARG A 284 -11.94 -13.06 -0.43
N PHE A 285 -10.75 -13.17 -1.00
CA PHE A 285 -9.49 -12.80 -0.34
C PHE A 285 -9.43 -11.30 -0.02
N LEU A 286 -9.80 -10.42 -0.96
CA LEU A 286 -9.87 -8.97 -0.70
C LEU A 286 -10.89 -8.67 0.41
N GLY A 287 -11.97 -9.44 0.47
CA GLY A 287 -12.95 -9.46 1.54
C GLY A 287 -12.39 -9.81 2.92
N LEU A 288 -11.27 -10.53 3.04
CA LEU A 288 -10.66 -10.76 4.37
C LEU A 288 -10.01 -9.52 4.96
N MET A 289 -9.62 -8.55 4.13
CA MET A 289 -8.86 -7.37 4.58
C MET A 289 -9.74 -6.23 5.13
N HIS A 290 -10.96 -6.52 5.61
CA HIS A 290 -11.89 -5.52 6.16
C HIS A 290 -11.23 -4.67 7.25
N GLY A 291 -11.25 -3.34 7.12
CA GLY A 291 -10.60 -2.41 8.05
C GLY A 291 -9.47 -1.59 7.41
N ASP A 292 -8.81 -2.13 6.38
CA ASP A 292 -7.77 -1.47 5.59
C ASP A 292 -8.35 -0.49 4.56
N LYS A 293 -9.30 0.38 4.98
CA LYS A 293 -10.03 1.35 4.12
C LYS A 293 -9.13 2.41 3.45
N LEU A 294 -7.81 2.26 3.51
CA LEU A 294 -6.82 3.18 2.96
C LEU A 294 -5.73 2.46 2.15
N ASP A 295 -5.98 1.25 1.65
CA ASP A 295 -5.15 0.70 0.57
C ASP A 295 -5.82 0.97 -0.80
N PRO A 296 -5.51 2.09 -1.50
CA PRO A 296 -6.03 2.35 -2.83
C PRO A 296 -5.81 1.21 -3.83
N ALA A 297 -4.79 0.38 -3.63
CA ALA A 297 -4.54 -0.76 -4.49
C ALA A 297 -5.61 -1.84 -4.31
N ARG A 298 -6.09 -2.07 -3.07
CA ARG A 298 -7.21 -2.99 -2.79
C ARG A 298 -8.47 -2.58 -3.52
N SER A 299 -8.95 -1.35 -3.30
CA SER A 299 -10.21 -0.89 -3.92
C SER A 299 -10.14 -0.90 -5.45
N LYS A 300 -8.97 -0.61 -6.02
CA LYS A 300 -8.76 -0.77 -7.46
C LYS A 300 -8.82 -2.24 -7.89
N CYS A 301 -8.18 -3.16 -7.16
CA CYS A 301 -8.28 -4.58 -7.46
C CYS A 301 -9.73 -5.06 -7.43
N GLU A 302 -10.49 -4.70 -6.39
CA GLU A 302 -11.94 -5.01 -6.29
C GLU A 302 -12.69 -4.51 -7.52
N LEU A 303 -12.53 -3.22 -7.86
CA LEU A 303 -13.18 -2.61 -9.02
C LEU A 303 -12.94 -3.37 -10.33
N PHE A 304 -11.69 -3.72 -10.63
CA PHE A 304 -11.34 -4.38 -11.90
C PHE A 304 -11.67 -5.87 -11.92
N LEU A 305 -11.61 -6.56 -10.77
CA LEU A 305 -12.07 -7.94 -10.64
C LEU A 305 -13.60 -8.04 -10.80
N GLU A 306 -14.35 -7.13 -10.19
CA GLU A 306 -15.81 -7.01 -10.36
C GLU A 306 -16.19 -6.65 -11.79
N ALA A 307 -15.40 -5.80 -12.45
CA ALA A 307 -15.58 -5.45 -13.86
C ALA A 307 -15.35 -6.65 -14.80
N GLY A 308 -14.56 -7.64 -14.39
CA GLY A 308 -14.39 -8.89 -15.12
C GLY A 308 -12.98 -9.17 -15.63
N ILE A 309 -11.96 -8.45 -15.15
CA ILE A 309 -10.55 -8.81 -15.41
C ILE A 309 -10.15 -9.97 -14.51
N GLU A 310 -9.47 -10.97 -15.08
CA GLU A 310 -8.97 -12.13 -14.34
C GLU A 310 -7.74 -11.79 -13.46
N PRO A 311 -7.56 -12.49 -12.32
CA PRO A 311 -6.47 -12.21 -11.37
C PRO A 311 -5.07 -12.52 -11.92
N ASP A 312 -4.97 -13.22 -13.06
CA ASP A 312 -3.72 -13.48 -13.77
C ASP A 312 -3.23 -12.33 -14.64
N HIS A 313 -3.94 -11.18 -14.64
CA HIS A 313 -3.44 -9.93 -15.19
C HIS A 313 -2.17 -9.47 -14.43
N PRO A 314 -1.05 -9.12 -15.11
CA PRO A 314 0.21 -8.80 -14.45
C PRO A 314 0.16 -7.75 -13.34
N TRP A 315 -0.63 -6.69 -13.52
CA TRP A 315 -0.84 -5.69 -12.47
C TRP A 315 -1.63 -6.24 -11.28
N LEU A 316 -2.78 -6.90 -11.52
CA LEU A 316 -3.64 -7.43 -10.45
C LEU A 316 -2.89 -8.49 -9.66
N GLN A 317 -2.26 -9.45 -10.35
CA GLN A 317 -1.52 -10.51 -9.68
C GLN A 317 -0.39 -9.96 -8.80
N ARG A 318 0.33 -8.92 -9.26
CA ARG A 318 1.37 -8.26 -8.45
C ARG A 318 0.80 -7.65 -7.18
N GLN A 319 -0.32 -6.93 -7.28
CA GLN A 319 -0.98 -6.32 -6.10
C GLN A 319 -1.53 -7.40 -5.16
N LEU A 320 -2.20 -8.41 -5.69
CA LEU A 320 -2.73 -9.54 -4.94
C LEU A 320 -1.61 -10.31 -4.22
N ARG A 321 -0.52 -10.67 -4.89
CA ARG A 321 0.64 -11.33 -4.27
C ARG A 321 1.24 -10.50 -3.12
N GLN A 322 1.35 -9.18 -3.29
CA GLN A 322 1.83 -8.30 -2.21
C GLN A 322 0.87 -8.30 -1.00
N MET A 323 -0.44 -8.32 -1.24
CA MET A 323 -1.45 -8.44 -0.19
C MET A 323 -1.42 -9.83 0.46
N MET A 324 -1.36 -10.91 -0.33
CA MET A 324 -1.28 -12.30 0.13
C MET A 324 -0.08 -12.51 1.03
N ARG A 325 1.09 -12.00 0.64
CA ARG A 325 2.31 -12.08 1.44
C ARG A 325 2.15 -11.41 2.80
N ARG A 326 1.57 -10.20 2.85
CA ARG A 326 1.29 -9.51 4.12
C ARG A 326 0.40 -10.37 5.01
N SER A 327 -0.73 -10.84 4.46
CA SER A 327 -1.69 -11.67 5.19
C SER A 327 -1.09 -13.01 5.65
N PHE A 328 -0.21 -13.62 4.87
CA PHE A 328 0.52 -14.83 5.25
C PHE A 328 1.43 -14.57 6.45
N VAL A 329 2.24 -13.50 6.41
CA VAL A 329 3.13 -13.15 7.53
C VAL A 329 2.35 -12.84 8.79
N ASP A 330 1.22 -12.13 8.66
CA ASP A 330 0.35 -11.82 9.80
C ASP A 330 -0.25 -13.08 10.43
N LEU A 331 -0.67 -14.07 9.63
CA LEU A 331 -1.11 -15.37 10.15
C LEU A 331 0.02 -16.15 10.79
N ALA A 332 1.20 -16.21 10.15
CA ALA A 332 2.35 -16.95 10.66
C ALA A 332 2.80 -16.42 12.03
N LEU A 333 2.79 -15.10 12.21
CA LEU A 333 3.25 -14.43 13.44
C LEU A 333 2.14 -14.12 14.45
N GLY A 334 0.89 -13.96 14.02
CA GLY A 334 -0.23 -13.53 14.85
C GLY A 334 -1.29 -14.60 15.12
N GLY A 335 -1.29 -15.68 14.34
CA GLY A 335 -2.20 -16.81 14.50
C GLY A 335 -3.64 -16.48 14.11
N GLY A 336 -4.56 -17.31 14.61
CA GLY A 336 -6.00 -17.18 14.38
C GLY A 336 -6.70 -16.19 15.33
N ILE A 337 -5.94 -15.36 16.04
CA ILE A 337 -6.48 -14.42 17.02
C ILE A 337 -7.17 -13.26 16.29
N GLU A 338 -8.45 -13.06 16.60
CA GLU A 338 -9.29 -12.01 16.02
C GLU A 338 -9.41 -10.83 16.96
N LEU A 339 -8.98 -9.66 16.48
CA LEU A 339 -8.99 -8.42 17.24
C LEU A 339 -9.88 -7.39 16.55
N GLU A 340 -10.80 -6.80 17.30
CA GLU A 340 -11.55 -5.62 16.84
C GLU A 340 -11.19 -4.42 17.69
N GLY A 341 -10.86 -3.30 17.07
CA GLY A 341 -10.56 -2.05 17.76
C GLY A 341 -11.68 -1.03 17.66
N ARG A 342 -11.87 -0.31 18.76
CA ARG A 342 -12.84 0.79 18.91
C ARG A 342 -12.15 1.97 19.57
N MET A 343 -12.66 3.18 19.30
CA MET A 343 -12.11 4.40 19.89
C MET A 343 -12.46 4.46 21.37
N GLY A 344 -11.46 4.69 22.23
CA GLY A 344 -11.67 4.80 23.67
C GLY A 344 -12.57 5.97 24.03
N ALA A 345 -13.48 5.74 24.98
CA ALA A 345 -14.33 6.74 25.60
C ALA A 345 -14.43 6.45 27.10
N TRP A 346 -14.85 7.46 27.85
CA TRP A 346 -15.07 7.36 29.29
C TRP A 346 -16.50 7.76 29.64
N THR A 347 -16.99 7.26 30.76
CA THR A 347 -18.25 7.70 31.37
C THR A 347 -18.16 7.55 32.88
N PRO A 348 -18.79 8.45 33.67
CA PRO A 348 -18.91 8.25 35.10
C PRO A 348 -19.67 6.96 35.43
N GLY A 349 -19.23 6.26 36.49
CA GLY A 349 -19.96 5.14 37.08
C GLY A 349 -19.80 3.79 36.39
N LEU A 350 -18.98 3.67 35.34
CA LEU A 350 -18.64 2.38 34.74
C LEU A 350 -17.66 1.61 35.66
N PRO A 351 -17.99 0.40 36.13
CA PRO A 351 -17.12 -0.37 37.03
C PRO A 351 -15.81 -0.85 36.38
N GLU A 352 -14.82 -1.17 37.22
CA GLU A 352 -13.61 -1.93 36.81
C GLU A 352 -14.00 -3.29 36.24
N GLY A 353 -13.32 -3.73 35.17
CA GLY A 353 -13.62 -5.00 34.51
C GLY A 353 -14.91 -4.99 33.70
N VAL A 354 -15.61 -3.86 33.57
CA VAL A 354 -16.80 -3.71 32.72
C VAL A 354 -16.51 -2.68 31.62
N VAL A 355 -16.84 -3.04 30.39
CA VAL A 355 -16.75 -2.15 29.22
C VAL A 355 -18.12 -2.02 28.55
N CYS A 356 -18.33 -0.94 27.81
CA CYS A 356 -19.53 -0.78 26.97
C CYS A 356 -19.14 -0.50 25.52
N ALA A 357 -19.37 -1.49 24.66
CA ALA A 357 -19.39 -1.35 23.22
C ALA A 357 -20.76 -1.78 22.71
N SER A 358 -21.61 -0.82 22.32
CA SER A 358 -23.00 -1.08 21.93
C SER A 358 -23.15 -1.90 20.65
N ASP A 359 -22.09 -1.97 19.84
CA ASP A 359 -22.03 -2.78 18.62
C ASP A 359 -21.45 -4.19 18.85
N LEU A 360 -21.19 -4.57 20.10
CA LEU A 360 -20.70 -5.89 20.50
C LEU A 360 -21.74 -6.58 21.40
N PRO A 361 -21.98 -7.90 21.27
CA PRO A 361 -22.86 -8.64 22.17
C PRO A 361 -22.38 -8.59 23.62
N ALA A 362 -23.31 -8.74 24.56
CA ALA A 362 -22.97 -8.92 25.97
C ALA A 362 -22.16 -10.20 26.18
N GLY A 363 -21.12 -10.15 27.01
CA GLY A 363 -20.29 -11.34 27.29
C GLY A 363 -18.86 -11.03 27.70
N PRO A 364 -18.08 -12.08 28.03
CA PRO A 364 -16.70 -11.93 28.44
C PRO A 364 -15.80 -11.63 27.24
N ALA A 365 -14.76 -10.83 27.49
CA ALA A 365 -13.79 -10.43 26.48
C ALA A 365 -12.43 -10.11 27.09
N VAL A 366 -11.42 -9.96 26.25
CA VAL A 366 -10.09 -9.45 26.62
C VAL A 366 -9.88 -8.09 25.97
N LEU A 367 -9.63 -7.08 26.79
CA LEU A 367 -9.27 -5.73 26.39
C LEU A 367 -7.75 -5.57 26.37
N SER A 368 -7.23 -4.97 25.30
CA SER A 368 -5.81 -4.68 25.14
C SER A 368 -5.58 -3.36 24.41
N ARG A 369 -4.36 -2.83 24.50
CA ARG A 369 -3.90 -1.67 23.72
C ARG A 369 -2.45 -1.86 23.31
N TYR A 370 -2.13 -1.52 22.06
CA TYR A 370 -0.76 -1.56 21.57
C TYR A 370 0.05 -0.35 22.05
N PRO A 371 1.35 -0.52 22.35
CA PRO A 371 2.13 -1.76 22.24
C PRO A 371 1.86 -2.76 23.37
N ILE A 372 1.73 -4.05 23.01
CA ILE A 372 1.69 -5.14 23.99
C ILE A 372 3.09 -5.35 24.56
N ARG A 373 3.25 -5.18 25.87
CA ARG A 373 4.56 -5.20 26.54
C ARG A 373 4.72 -6.25 27.63
N ASP A 374 3.62 -6.72 28.20
CA ASP A 374 3.61 -7.69 29.29
C ASP A 374 2.24 -8.37 29.47
N PRO A 375 2.10 -9.37 30.36
CA PRO A 375 0.82 -10.05 30.61
C PRO A 375 -0.30 -9.14 31.14
N HIS A 376 0.04 -8.02 31.78
CA HIS A 376 -0.93 -7.02 32.24
C HIS A 376 -1.42 -6.10 31.11
N SER A 377 -0.92 -6.27 29.88
CA SER A 377 -1.44 -5.64 28.66
C SER A 377 -2.73 -6.31 28.15
N PHE A 378 -3.23 -7.30 28.89
CA PHE A 378 -4.47 -8.04 28.66
C PHE A 378 -5.32 -7.91 29.91
N ILE A 379 -6.53 -7.39 29.77
CA ILE A 379 -7.48 -7.23 30.86
C ILE A 379 -8.71 -8.05 30.53
N ALA A 380 -9.06 -9.00 31.38
CA ALA A 380 -10.35 -9.68 31.28
C ALA A 380 -11.46 -8.69 31.66
N VAL A 381 -12.43 -8.53 30.77
CA VAL A 381 -13.56 -7.62 30.94
C VAL A 381 -14.87 -8.29 30.58
N TRP A 382 -15.98 -7.74 31.07
CA TRP A 382 -17.33 -8.06 30.60
C TRP A 382 -17.86 -6.89 29.76
N ASN A 383 -18.26 -7.16 28.52
CA ASN A 383 -18.98 -6.18 27.72
C ASN A 383 -20.45 -6.15 28.15
N GLU A 384 -20.90 -4.99 28.62
CA GLU A 384 -22.30 -4.68 28.87
C GLU A 384 -22.73 -3.60 27.85
N PRO A 385 -23.34 -3.98 26.71
CA PRO A 385 -23.61 -3.07 25.59
C PRO A 385 -24.59 -1.95 25.93
N ASP A 386 -25.41 -2.14 26.97
CA ASP A 386 -26.43 -1.18 27.42
C ASP A 386 -26.01 -0.39 28.67
N ALA A 387 -24.77 -0.56 29.17
CA ALA A 387 -24.30 0.14 30.36
C ALA A 387 -24.19 1.67 30.16
N VAL A 388 -24.13 2.14 28.92
CA VAL A 388 -24.09 3.57 28.58
C VAL A 388 -25.22 3.89 27.62
N ALA A 389 -26.15 4.73 28.06
CA ALA A 389 -27.27 5.18 27.24
C ALA A 389 -26.77 5.89 25.97
N ASP A 390 -27.38 5.55 24.83
CA ASP A 390 -27.05 6.12 23.52
C ASP A 390 -25.57 5.99 23.10
N ALA A 391 -24.83 5.01 23.62
CA ALA A 391 -23.45 4.73 23.25
C ALA A 391 -23.28 4.58 21.71
N PRO A 392 -22.48 5.42 21.03
CA PRO A 392 -22.36 5.34 19.59
C PRO A 392 -21.48 4.16 19.15
N ALA A 393 -21.92 3.47 18.09
CA ALA A 393 -21.19 2.35 17.51
C ALA A 393 -19.76 2.75 17.06
N GLY A 394 -18.79 1.87 17.33
CA GLY A 394 -17.38 2.08 17.02
C GLY A 394 -16.58 2.81 18.11
N SER A 395 -17.23 3.18 19.21
CA SER A 395 -16.61 3.60 20.47
C SER A 395 -16.64 2.46 21.49
N ILE A 396 -15.71 2.48 22.44
CA ILE A 396 -15.71 1.56 23.60
C ILE A 396 -15.50 2.39 24.86
N PHE A 397 -16.46 2.31 25.78
CA PHE A 397 -16.33 2.96 27.08
C PHE A 397 -15.52 2.06 28.01
N VAL A 398 -14.47 2.62 28.57
CA VAL A 398 -13.53 1.96 29.48
C VAL A 398 -13.37 2.87 30.69
N ASN A 399 -13.32 2.30 31.89
CA ASN A 399 -13.06 3.08 33.09
C ASN A 399 -11.56 3.50 33.15
N GLU A 400 -11.26 4.47 34.02
CA GLU A 400 -9.91 5.04 34.13
C GLU A 400 -8.85 4.07 34.66
N VAL A 401 -9.25 3.07 35.47
CA VAL A 401 -8.34 2.08 36.04
C VAL A 401 -7.83 1.13 34.96
N ASP A 402 -8.76 0.53 34.21
CA ASP A 402 -8.44 -0.37 33.09
C ASP A 402 -7.71 0.37 31.97
N CYS A 403 -8.16 1.58 31.64
CA CYS A 403 -7.49 2.45 30.68
C CYS A 403 -6.04 2.75 31.13
N GLY A 404 -5.85 3.11 32.39
CA GLY A 404 -4.53 3.39 32.98
C GLY A 404 -3.61 2.17 33.01
N GLN A 405 -4.14 0.98 33.30
CA GLN A 405 -3.39 -0.27 33.23
C GLN A 405 -2.91 -0.56 31.80
N LEU A 406 -3.67 -0.19 30.79
CA LEU A 406 -3.29 -0.29 29.37
C LEU A 406 -2.49 0.93 28.87
N ASP A 407 -2.02 1.78 29.80
CA ASP A 407 -1.26 3.01 29.54
C ASP A 407 -1.99 4.01 28.62
N GLY A 408 -3.33 3.89 28.54
CA GLY A 408 -4.21 4.60 27.62
C GLY A 408 -4.69 5.96 28.11
N ASP A 409 -5.20 6.73 27.15
CA ASP A 409 -6.01 7.92 27.34
C ASP A 409 -7.20 7.91 26.36
N TYR A 410 -8.00 8.98 26.34
CA TYR A 410 -9.17 9.09 25.49
C TYR A 410 -8.97 10.10 24.34
N ASP A 411 -7.71 10.38 23.95
CA ASP A 411 -7.34 11.38 22.93
C ASP A 411 -7.44 10.86 21.47
N GLY A 412 -7.86 9.61 21.34
CA GLY A 412 -8.10 8.88 20.09
C GLY A 412 -7.53 7.47 20.08
N ASP A 413 -7.05 6.99 21.23
CA ASP A 413 -6.58 5.62 21.41
C ASP A 413 -7.61 4.60 20.92
N GLN A 414 -7.08 3.51 20.38
CA GLN A 414 -7.87 2.37 19.93
C GLN A 414 -7.61 1.22 20.87
N PHE A 415 -8.66 0.78 21.56
CA PHE A 415 -8.61 -0.42 22.40
C PHE A 415 -9.07 -1.60 21.55
N THR A 416 -8.27 -2.66 21.54
CA THR A 416 -8.62 -3.92 20.88
C THR A 416 -9.36 -4.81 21.86
N ILE A 417 -10.45 -5.41 21.39
CA ILE A 417 -11.24 -6.39 22.12
C ILE A 417 -11.18 -7.74 21.39
N CYS A 418 -10.97 -8.82 22.14
CA CYS A 418 -11.01 -10.20 21.68
C CYS A 418 -12.10 -10.95 22.45
N THR A 419 -13.00 -11.63 21.75
CA THR A 419 -14.09 -12.40 22.36
C THR A 419 -13.96 -13.91 22.13
N GLN A 420 -12.82 -14.37 21.59
CA GLN A 420 -12.60 -15.81 21.36
C GLN A 420 -12.45 -16.52 22.72
N PRO A 421 -13.26 -17.56 23.00
CA PRO A 421 -13.28 -18.22 24.31
C PRO A 421 -11.90 -18.66 24.79
N ALA A 422 -11.10 -19.30 23.94
CA ALA A 422 -9.75 -19.75 24.31
C ALA A 422 -8.84 -18.61 24.80
N VAL A 423 -8.94 -17.42 24.21
CA VAL A 423 -8.14 -16.26 24.63
C VAL A 423 -8.67 -15.69 25.95
N VAL A 424 -9.99 -15.66 26.13
CA VAL A 424 -10.65 -15.24 27.38
C VAL A 424 -10.29 -16.20 28.52
N ASP A 425 -10.40 -17.50 28.28
CA ASP A 425 -10.11 -18.56 29.25
C ASP A 425 -8.63 -18.51 29.67
N ALA A 426 -7.72 -18.31 28.72
CA ALA A 426 -6.29 -18.16 29.02
C ALA A 426 -6.00 -16.96 29.93
N VAL A 427 -6.57 -15.77 29.63
CA VAL A 427 -6.32 -14.53 30.40
C VAL A 427 -7.02 -14.54 31.77
N THR A 428 -8.16 -15.25 31.88
CA THR A 428 -8.88 -15.40 33.16
C THR A 428 -8.35 -16.53 34.04
N SER A 429 -7.47 -17.38 33.49
CA SER A 429 -6.85 -18.47 34.23
C SER A 429 -6.05 -17.96 35.43
N PRO A 430 -6.14 -18.61 36.61
CA PRO A 430 -5.24 -18.35 37.72
C PRO A 430 -3.75 -18.52 37.38
N ASP A 431 -3.45 -19.31 36.35
CA ASP A 431 -2.10 -19.58 35.85
C ASP A 431 -1.60 -18.51 34.85
N TRP A 432 -2.39 -17.45 34.59
CA TRP A 432 -1.97 -16.33 33.75
C TRP A 432 -0.86 -15.52 34.42
N PHE A 433 0.39 -15.98 34.24
CA PHE A 433 1.61 -15.37 34.75
C PHE A 433 1.52 -14.98 36.25
N PRO A 434 1.21 -15.92 37.17
CA PRO A 434 0.89 -15.63 38.57
C PRO A 434 2.05 -15.00 39.35
N GLU A 435 3.28 -15.24 38.93
CA GLU A 435 4.49 -14.68 39.52
C GLU A 435 4.91 -13.34 38.91
N TYR A 436 4.34 -12.95 37.76
CA TYR A 436 4.71 -11.70 37.10
C TYR A 436 4.27 -10.50 37.93
N ARG A 437 5.18 -9.54 38.09
CA ARG A 437 4.88 -8.25 38.70
C ARG A 437 5.37 -7.15 37.77
N ARG A 438 4.46 -6.31 37.32
CA ARG A 438 4.80 -5.15 36.50
C ARG A 438 5.60 -4.16 37.35
N GLN A 439 6.73 -3.72 36.82
CA GLN A 439 7.53 -2.67 37.44
C GLN A 439 6.94 -1.29 37.10
N ASP A 440 6.88 -0.42 38.11
CA ASP A 440 6.44 0.95 37.93
C ASP A 440 7.39 1.74 37.02
N VAL A 441 6.81 2.63 36.24
CA VAL A 441 7.54 3.58 35.39
C VAL A 441 7.94 4.79 36.24
N PRO A 442 9.13 5.39 36.03
CA PRO A 442 9.55 6.58 36.74
C PRO A 442 8.52 7.72 36.66
N SER A 443 8.50 8.58 37.68
CA SER A 443 7.57 9.70 37.76
C SER A 443 7.71 10.63 36.55
N LYS A 444 6.56 11.05 36.02
CA LYS A 444 6.47 11.91 34.83
C LYS A 444 6.80 13.36 35.20
N GLN A 445 8.01 13.81 34.91
CA GLN A 445 8.33 15.24 34.93
C GLN A 445 8.28 15.80 33.50
N ARG A 446 7.49 16.86 33.29
CA ARG A 446 7.41 17.52 31.98
C ARG A 446 8.70 18.27 31.70
N ARG A 447 9.30 18.02 30.55
CA ARG A 447 10.44 18.81 30.07
C ARG A 447 9.94 20.17 29.58
N ASN A 448 10.73 21.20 29.81
CA ASN A 448 10.40 22.58 29.43
C ASN A 448 11.66 23.31 28.93
N ASP A 449 12.34 22.70 27.98
CA ASP A 449 13.56 23.26 27.41
C ASP A 449 13.23 24.46 26.51
N PRO A 450 13.98 25.57 26.60
CA PRO A 450 13.71 26.77 25.79
C PRO A 450 13.66 26.46 24.29
N ILE A 451 12.77 27.13 23.54
CA ILE A 451 12.60 26.88 22.11
C ILE A 451 13.87 27.19 21.29
N GLN A 452 14.78 28.01 21.82
CA GLN A 452 16.04 28.39 21.20
C GLN A 452 16.99 27.20 21.02
N ILE A 453 16.88 26.18 21.85
CA ILE A 453 17.70 24.96 21.76
C ILE A 453 17.00 23.80 21.04
N LEU A 454 15.90 24.09 20.32
CA LEU A 454 15.13 23.10 19.56
C LEU A 454 15.98 22.18 18.66
N PRO A 455 17.02 22.67 17.92
CA PRO A 455 17.88 21.78 17.14
C PRO A 455 18.53 20.66 17.98
N ALA A 456 19.11 21.01 19.14
CA ALA A 456 19.77 20.06 20.04
C ALA A 456 18.77 19.08 20.64
N ILE A 457 17.63 19.58 21.13
CA ILE A 457 16.57 18.72 21.70
C ILE A 457 15.98 17.77 20.65
N ALA A 458 15.84 18.22 19.41
CA ALA A 458 15.37 17.37 18.31
C ALA A 458 16.33 16.21 18.07
N VAL A 459 17.65 16.48 18.01
CA VAL A 459 18.69 15.47 17.81
C VAL A 459 18.85 14.55 19.03
N GLU A 460 18.70 15.07 20.23
CA GLU A 460 18.68 14.25 21.46
C GLU A 460 17.52 13.25 21.45
N SER A 461 16.34 13.70 20.98
CA SER A 461 15.10 12.92 20.90
C SER A 461 15.07 11.89 19.76
N LEU A 462 16.13 11.84 18.95
CA LEU A 462 16.28 10.86 17.88
C LEU A 462 16.57 9.46 18.44
N GLY A 463 15.90 8.49 17.83
CA GLY A 463 16.21 7.07 17.94
C GLY A 463 15.39 6.47 19.05
N GLY A 464 14.19 6.01 18.71
CA GLY A 464 13.33 5.30 19.66
C GLY A 464 13.75 3.84 19.77
N ALA A 465 14.01 3.37 20.97
CA ALA A 465 14.27 1.96 21.25
C ALA A 465 12.98 1.13 21.44
N ILE A 466 11.79 1.68 21.13
CA ILE A 466 10.49 0.98 21.32
C ILE A 466 10.48 -0.37 20.59
N GLY A 467 10.87 -0.37 19.31
CA GLY A 467 10.94 -1.59 18.51
C GLY A 467 11.98 -2.57 19.05
N THR A 468 13.15 -2.07 19.45
CA THR A 468 14.24 -2.88 20.01
C THR A 468 13.85 -3.52 21.35
N PHE A 469 13.19 -2.78 22.25
CA PHE A 469 12.65 -3.35 23.48
C PHE A 469 11.53 -4.34 23.21
N SER A 470 10.64 -4.09 22.24
CA SER A 470 9.61 -5.05 21.84
C SER A 470 10.23 -6.37 21.36
N TYR A 471 11.35 -6.27 20.65
CA TYR A 471 12.14 -7.41 20.19
C TYR A 471 12.90 -8.11 21.32
N ALA A 472 13.47 -7.35 22.26
CA ALA A 472 14.12 -7.92 23.44
C ALA A 472 13.12 -8.64 24.35
N ILE A 473 11.87 -8.18 24.46
CA ILE A 473 10.79 -8.89 25.18
C ILE A 473 10.51 -10.24 24.49
N ALA A 474 10.42 -10.26 23.16
CA ALA A 474 10.26 -11.51 22.42
C ALA A 474 11.46 -12.46 22.59
N GLY A 475 12.68 -11.90 22.57
CA GLY A 475 13.91 -12.65 22.86
C GLY A 475 13.92 -13.23 24.28
N ALA A 476 13.51 -12.43 25.28
CA ALA A 476 13.41 -12.86 26.68
C ALA A 476 12.45 -14.04 26.84
N LEU A 477 11.24 -13.94 26.25
CA LEU A 477 10.24 -15.01 26.27
C LEU A 477 10.79 -16.29 25.63
N HIS A 478 11.42 -16.18 24.46
CA HIS A 478 11.95 -17.33 23.74
C HIS A 478 13.17 -17.97 24.44
N ALA A 479 13.99 -17.17 25.12
CA ALA A 479 15.12 -17.64 25.91
C ALA A 479 14.74 -18.14 27.31
N GLY A 480 13.45 -18.13 27.68
CA GLY A 480 12.98 -18.52 29.02
C GLY A 480 13.38 -17.54 30.13
N LYS A 481 13.76 -16.31 29.79
CA LYS A 481 14.19 -15.24 30.72
C LYS A 481 13.03 -14.35 31.15
N GLN A 482 11.97 -14.95 31.68
CA GLN A 482 10.75 -14.22 32.06
C GLN A 482 11.01 -13.19 33.18
N ASP A 483 12.03 -13.42 34.01
CA ASP A 483 12.50 -12.49 35.05
C ASP A 483 12.91 -11.11 34.49
N ARG A 484 13.22 -11.02 33.20
CA ARG A 484 13.62 -9.77 32.52
C ARG A 484 12.45 -8.99 31.93
N ILE A 485 11.25 -9.57 31.84
CA ILE A 485 10.12 -8.94 31.18
C ILE A 485 9.70 -7.66 31.89
N SER A 486 9.70 -7.64 33.23
CA SER A 486 9.23 -6.49 34.01
C SER A 486 10.08 -5.24 33.75
N CYS A 487 11.41 -5.37 33.74
CA CYS A 487 12.31 -4.24 33.46
C CYS A 487 12.29 -3.82 31.99
N LEU A 488 12.21 -4.77 31.05
CA LEU A 488 12.07 -4.46 29.62
C LEU A 488 10.73 -3.76 29.32
N SER A 489 9.64 -4.19 29.96
CA SER A 489 8.31 -3.57 29.86
C SER A 489 8.34 -2.12 30.38
N ALA A 490 8.95 -1.87 31.54
CA ALA A 490 9.10 -0.52 32.08
C ALA A 490 9.99 0.37 31.19
N ALA A 491 11.08 -0.18 30.63
CA ALA A 491 11.97 0.54 29.72
C ALA A 491 11.27 0.90 28.39
N LEU A 492 10.48 -0.03 27.83
CA LEU A 492 9.66 0.21 26.64
C LEU A 492 8.68 1.36 26.88
N GLN A 493 7.96 1.34 28.01
CA GLN A 493 6.97 2.37 28.32
C GLN A 493 7.60 3.74 28.58
N SER A 494 8.77 3.77 29.23
CA SER A 494 9.58 4.99 29.37
C SER A 494 9.98 5.55 28.00
N GLU A 495 10.36 4.68 27.07
CA GLU A 495 10.74 5.08 25.71
C GLU A 495 9.54 5.56 24.87
N VAL A 496 8.33 5.06 25.08
CA VAL A 496 7.10 5.59 24.45
C VAL A 496 6.91 7.05 24.84
N GLN A 497 7.14 7.35 26.11
CA GLN A 497 6.86 8.63 26.77
C GLN A 497 7.98 9.68 26.65
N SER A 498 9.19 9.28 26.29
CA SER A 498 10.42 10.10 26.32
C SER A 498 10.41 11.41 25.52
N LEU A 499 9.50 11.56 24.56
CA LEU A 499 9.38 12.82 23.80
C LEU A 499 8.74 13.95 24.62
N LYS A 500 7.80 13.60 25.51
CA LYS A 500 7.02 14.56 26.31
C LYS A 500 7.57 14.70 27.72
N TRP A 501 8.18 13.64 28.24
CA TRP A 501 8.53 13.47 29.64
C TRP A 501 10.04 13.25 29.78
N SER A 502 10.61 13.63 30.93
CA SER A 502 12.01 13.38 31.28
C SER A 502 12.28 11.91 31.61
N THR A 503 11.87 11.01 30.72
CA THR A 503 12.00 9.56 30.89
C THR A 503 12.74 8.97 29.69
N ARG A 504 13.44 7.86 29.90
CA ARG A 504 14.08 7.09 28.84
C ARG A 504 14.16 5.62 29.25
N GLY A 505 14.03 4.71 28.29
CA GLY A 505 14.26 3.30 28.58
C GLY A 505 15.74 3.03 28.87
N ASP A 506 16.03 2.20 29.86
CA ASP A 506 17.39 1.76 30.15
C ASP A 506 17.93 0.87 29.02
N ARG A 507 18.84 1.42 28.23
CA ARG A 507 19.41 0.73 27.06
C ARG A 507 20.45 -0.32 27.43
N ASN A 508 20.98 -0.30 28.66
CA ASN A 508 21.93 -1.32 29.12
C ASN A 508 21.27 -2.71 29.14
N LEU A 509 19.95 -2.76 29.30
CA LEU A 509 19.17 -4.00 29.20
C LEU A 509 19.28 -4.66 27.82
N LEU A 510 19.61 -3.90 26.76
CA LEU A 510 19.71 -4.40 25.39
C LEU A 510 21.10 -4.98 25.06
N GLU A 511 22.08 -4.85 25.96
CA GLU A 511 23.44 -5.38 25.76
C GLU A 511 23.52 -6.90 26.00
N ASP A 512 22.51 -7.49 26.64
CA ASP A 512 22.42 -8.94 26.84
C ASP A 512 22.11 -9.64 25.51
N SER A 513 23.15 -10.20 24.89
CA SER A 513 23.04 -10.97 23.64
C SER A 513 22.04 -12.13 23.69
N ALA A 514 21.70 -12.66 24.87
CA ALA A 514 20.69 -13.71 25.00
C ALA A 514 19.25 -13.15 24.99
N LEU A 515 19.08 -11.84 24.84
CA LEU A 515 17.81 -11.19 24.49
C LEU A 515 17.72 -10.84 23.00
N ALA A 516 18.62 -11.39 22.17
CA ALA A 516 18.55 -11.22 20.73
C ALA A 516 17.19 -11.62 20.18
N ILE A 517 16.71 -10.85 19.20
CA ILE A 517 15.45 -11.15 18.53
C ILE A 517 15.53 -12.56 17.89
N PRO A 518 14.48 -13.39 18.04
CA PRO A 518 14.37 -14.61 17.26
C PRO A 518 14.42 -14.29 15.75
N GLN A 519 15.47 -14.79 15.07
CA GLN A 519 15.78 -14.42 13.68
C GLN A 519 14.61 -14.68 12.73
N PHE A 520 13.82 -15.72 12.96
CA PHE A 520 12.65 -16.04 12.14
C PHE A 520 11.60 -14.90 12.11
N ILE A 521 11.47 -14.11 13.18
CA ILE A 521 10.56 -12.96 13.23
C ILE A 521 11.06 -11.85 12.31
N VAL A 522 12.38 -11.64 12.28
CA VAL A 522 13.03 -10.66 11.40
C VAL A 522 12.88 -11.09 9.95
N ASP A 523 13.17 -12.36 9.66
CA ASP A 523 13.10 -12.94 8.32
C ASP A 523 11.66 -12.90 7.80
N ALA A 524 10.68 -13.32 8.60
CA ALA A 524 9.25 -13.25 8.26
C ALA A 524 8.81 -11.85 7.83
N LYS A 525 9.31 -10.79 8.50
CA LYS A 525 8.94 -9.41 8.20
C LYS A 525 9.69 -8.81 7.02
N ASN A 526 10.97 -9.16 6.87
CA ASN A 526 11.87 -8.44 5.97
C ASN A 526 12.19 -9.21 4.69
N ASP A 527 12.24 -10.54 4.75
CA ASP A 527 12.59 -11.37 3.59
C ASP A 527 11.43 -11.39 2.59
N ARG A 528 11.72 -10.85 1.40
CA ARG A 528 10.75 -10.78 0.31
C ARG A 528 10.53 -12.08 -0.41
N ASP A 529 11.52 -12.94 -0.36
CA ASP A 529 11.53 -14.23 -1.05
C ASP A 529 10.95 -15.35 -0.18
N LEU A 530 10.80 -15.12 1.13
CA LEU A 530 10.25 -16.12 2.06
C LEU A 530 8.88 -16.66 1.61
N PHE A 531 8.03 -15.78 1.07
CA PHE A 531 6.72 -16.16 0.53
C PHE A 531 6.80 -16.79 -0.86
N ASP A 532 7.70 -16.30 -1.71
CA ASP A 532 7.75 -16.63 -3.15
C ASP A 532 8.57 -17.89 -3.46
N ARG A 533 9.58 -18.23 -2.65
CA ARG A 533 10.50 -19.33 -2.95
C ARG A 533 10.21 -20.57 -2.13
N TYR A 534 10.30 -20.52 -0.80
CA TYR A 534 9.82 -21.55 0.14
C TYR A 534 9.91 -20.97 1.54
N ALA A 535 8.78 -20.79 2.24
CA ALA A 535 8.83 -20.52 3.68
C ALA A 535 9.43 -21.76 4.36
N LYS A 536 10.45 -21.58 5.20
CA LYS A 536 11.15 -22.70 5.85
C LYS A 536 10.70 -22.85 7.30
N PRO A 537 10.47 -24.09 7.77
CA PRO A 537 10.32 -24.35 9.19
C PRO A 537 11.56 -23.87 9.96
N VAL A 538 11.35 -23.47 11.20
CA VAL A 538 12.40 -23.01 12.11
C VAL A 538 12.45 -23.89 13.35
N GLU A 539 13.65 -24.08 13.89
CA GLU A 539 13.84 -24.86 15.11
C GLU A 539 13.38 -24.07 16.34
N GLY A 540 12.84 -24.77 17.34
CA GLY A 540 12.43 -24.19 18.62
C GLY A 540 11.18 -24.84 19.21
N GLU A 541 11.00 -24.67 20.52
CA GLU A 541 9.93 -25.31 21.30
C GLU A 541 8.89 -24.31 21.83
N SER A 542 8.92 -23.04 21.43
CA SER A 542 7.88 -22.08 21.86
C SER A 542 6.59 -22.26 21.05
N ALA A 543 5.45 -21.93 21.66
CA ALA A 543 4.14 -22.03 21.02
C ALA A 543 4.07 -21.21 19.72
N LEU A 544 4.67 -20.01 19.72
CA LEU A 544 4.80 -19.16 18.53
C LEU A 544 5.60 -19.84 17.40
N VAL A 545 6.68 -20.58 17.72
CA VAL A 545 7.46 -21.31 16.71
C VAL A 545 6.64 -22.45 16.11
N ARG A 546 5.92 -23.21 16.93
CA ARG A 546 5.02 -24.26 16.45
C ARG A 546 3.92 -23.71 15.55
N GLN A 547 3.29 -22.61 15.95
CA GLN A 547 2.29 -21.93 15.12
C GLN A 547 2.87 -21.48 13.78
N TYR A 548 4.04 -20.81 13.80
CA TYR A 548 4.74 -20.39 12.58
C TYR A 548 5.00 -21.59 11.66
N ASN A 549 5.58 -22.67 12.21
CA ASN A 549 5.88 -23.89 11.47
C ASN A 549 4.62 -24.56 10.90
N ARG A 550 3.49 -24.48 11.61
CA ARG A 550 2.21 -25.00 11.13
C ARG A 550 1.68 -24.22 9.94
N VAL A 551 1.73 -22.89 9.99
CA VAL A 551 1.37 -22.02 8.85
C VAL A 551 2.29 -22.29 7.66
N VAL A 552 3.60 -22.41 7.91
CA VAL A 552 4.59 -22.74 6.88
C VAL A 552 4.37 -24.12 6.28
N ALA A 553 4.09 -25.15 7.09
CA ALA A 553 3.83 -26.50 6.61
C ALA A 553 2.55 -26.58 5.78
N ALA A 554 1.53 -25.82 6.18
CA ALA A 554 0.30 -25.69 5.41
C ALA A 554 0.48 -24.85 4.13
N TRP A 555 1.59 -24.09 4.01
CA TRP A 555 1.92 -23.28 2.84
C TRP A 555 2.69 -24.09 1.79
N THR A 556 1.96 -24.78 0.93
CA THR A 556 2.51 -25.51 -0.22
C THR A 556 1.82 -25.02 -1.49
N HIS A 557 2.49 -24.18 -2.30
CA HIS A 557 1.90 -23.78 -3.58
C HIS A 557 2.90 -23.36 -4.65
N ASN A 558 2.62 -23.79 -5.88
CA ASN A 558 3.14 -23.19 -7.10
C ASN A 558 2.18 -22.05 -7.49
N LEU A 559 2.48 -20.82 -7.08
CA LEU A 559 1.63 -19.67 -7.39
C LEU A 559 1.46 -19.52 -8.91
N PRO A 560 0.22 -19.38 -9.43
CA PRO A 560 -0.04 -19.23 -10.87
C PRO A 560 0.78 -18.10 -11.50
N THR A 561 1.27 -18.31 -12.72
CA THR A 561 1.98 -17.28 -13.48
C THR A 561 1.00 -16.28 -14.11
N THR A 562 1.49 -15.09 -14.47
CA THR A 562 0.70 -14.09 -15.18
C THR A 562 0.54 -14.46 -16.65
N ARG A 563 -0.57 -14.02 -17.28
CA ARG A 563 -0.68 -14.04 -18.75
C ARG A 563 -0.01 -12.78 -19.34
N PRO A 564 0.51 -12.85 -20.58
CA PRO A 564 1.01 -11.67 -21.28
C PRO A 564 -0.07 -10.59 -21.43
N LEU A 565 0.30 -9.31 -21.37
CA LEU A 565 -0.66 -8.19 -21.49
C LEU A 565 -1.53 -8.26 -22.76
N MET A 566 -0.99 -8.78 -23.86
CA MET A 566 -1.71 -8.97 -25.12
C MET A 566 -2.98 -9.82 -24.96
N HIS A 567 -3.03 -10.73 -23.98
CA HIS A 567 -4.21 -11.55 -23.70
C HIS A 567 -5.41 -10.71 -23.27
N PHE A 568 -5.18 -9.58 -22.61
CA PHE A 568 -6.21 -8.69 -22.09
C PHE A 568 -6.55 -7.56 -23.06
N LYS A 569 -5.88 -7.47 -24.21
CA LYS A 569 -6.08 -6.38 -25.17
C LYS A 569 -7.54 -6.30 -25.67
N THR A 570 -8.20 -7.45 -25.78
CA THR A 570 -9.59 -7.56 -26.22
C THR A 570 -10.62 -7.41 -25.10
N SER A 571 -10.20 -7.25 -23.84
CA SER A 571 -11.11 -6.89 -22.75
C SER A 571 -11.76 -5.53 -22.99
N LEU A 572 -11.09 -4.64 -23.74
CA LEU A 572 -11.64 -3.41 -24.31
C LEU A 572 -11.32 -3.36 -25.82
N PRO A 573 -12.17 -3.96 -26.67
CA PRO A 573 -11.90 -4.04 -28.10
C PRO A 573 -12.01 -2.67 -28.74
N ILE A 574 -10.90 -2.17 -29.29
CA ILE A 574 -10.81 -0.80 -29.85
C ILE A 574 -11.84 -0.52 -30.95
N TRP A 575 -12.22 -1.53 -31.73
CA TRP A 575 -13.18 -1.38 -32.83
C TRP A 575 -14.62 -1.16 -32.37
N LYS A 576 -14.95 -1.39 -31.09
CA LYS A 576 -16.28 -1.05 -30.54
C LYS A 576 -16.43 0.43 -30.19
N GLU A 577 -15.34 1.17 -30.18
CA GLU A 577 -15.32 2.60 -29.89
C GLU A 577 -14.56 3.33 -31.01
N PRO A 578 -15.24 3.66 -32.14
CA PRO A 578 -14.58 4.18 -33.34
C PRO A 578 -13.74 5.43 -33.08
N ARG A 579 -14.16 6.27 -32.13
CA ARG A 579 -13.43 7.47 -31.71
C ARG A 579 -12.09 7.15 -31.05
N ALA A 580 -11.92 5.97 -30.45
CA ALA A 580 -10.69 5.61 -29.76
C ALA A 580 -9.48 5.52 -30.70
N LEU A 581 -9.69 5.17 -31.98
CA LEU A 581 -8.60 5.05 -32.96
C LEU A 581 -7.88 6.40 -33.19
N ASP A 582 -8.65 7.48 -33.23
CA ASP A 582 -8.15 8.85 -33.42
C ASP A 582 -7.33 9.34 -32.21
N LEU A 583 -7.44 8.66 -31.06
CA LEU A 583 -6.84 9.05 -29.78
C LEU A 583 -5.60 8.22 -29.40
N VAL A 584 -5.28 7.17 -30.17
CA VAL A 584 -4.19 6.22 -29.89
C VAL A 584 -2.82 6.90 -29.86
N GLU A 585 -2.55 7.84 -30.78
CA GLU A 585 -1.25 8.50 -30.87
C GLU A 585 -0.91 9.29 -29.60
N GLU A 586 -1.88 10.06 -29.09
CA GLU A 586 -1.67 10.82 -27.85
C GLU A 586 -1.54 9.89 -26.65
N ALA A 587 -2.40 8.87 -26.55
CA ALA A 587 -2.32 7.88 -25.48
C ALA A 587 -0.96 7.16 -25.49
N ALA A 588 -0.42 6.82 -26.67
CA ALA A 588 0.90 6.22 -26.84
C ALA A 588 2.02 7.15 -26.37
N ALA A 589 1.96 8.44 -26.71
CA ALA A 589 2.95 9.42 -26.26
C ALA A 589 2.98 9.54 -24.72
N VAL A 590 1.80 9.61 -24.09
CA VAL A 590 1.66 9.71 -22.63
C VAL A 590 2.18 8.45 -21.93
N VAL A 591 1.81 7.27 -22.43
CA VAL A 591 2.30 5.98 -21.89
C VAL A 591 3.81 5.85 -22.05
N GLN A 592 4.39 6.32 -23.16
CA GLN A 592 5.85 6.31 -23.34
C GLN A 592 6.57 7.25 -22.36
N VAL A 593 6.03 8.44 -22.07
CA VAL A 593 6.58 9.34 -21.06
C VAL A 593 6.51 8.70 -19.68
N PHE A 594 5.35 8.15 -19.30
CA PHE A 594 5.18 7.44 -18.05
C PHE A 594 6.15 6.27 -17.90
N ASN A 595 6.24 5.39 -18.90
CA ASN A 595 7.12 4.22 -18.86
C ASN A 595 8.60 4.60 -18.77
N ARG A 596 9.05 5.65 -19.48
CA ARG A 596 10.42 6.16 -19.36
C ARG A 596 10.71 6.71 -17.96
N TRP A 597 9.74 7.40 -17.36
CA TRP A 597 9.87 7.91 -16.00
C TRP A 597 9.96 6.77 -14.98
N ILE A 598 9.06 5.79 -15.07
CA ILE A 598 9.09 4.58 -14.22
C ILE A 598 10.40 3.81 -14.40
N ALA A 599 10.88 3.61 -15.63
CA ALA A 599 12.16 2.96 -15.89
C ALA A 599 13.34 3.72 -15.26
N SER A 600 13.32 5.06 -15.31
CA SER A 600 14.33 5.88 -14.63
C SER A 600 14.27 5.75 -13.11
N ILE A 601 13.08 5.61 -12.53
CA ILE A 601 12.91 5.39 -11.08
C ILE A 601 13.45 4.00 -10.74
N LEU A 602 13.03 2.95 -11.45
CA LEU A 602 13.46 1.57 -11.21
C LEU A 602 14.97 1.38 -11.35
N LYS A 603 15.61 2.11 -12.26
CA LYS A 603 17.08 2.10 -12.41
C LYS A 603 17.80 2.67 -11.18
N LYS A 604 17.21 3.67 -10.51
CA LYS A 604 17.78 4.31 -9.31
C LYS A 604 17.34 3.61 -8.02
N HIS A 605 16.12 3.10 -8.01
CA HIS A 605 15.43 2.50 -6.88
C HIS A 605 14.80 1.18 -7.37
N PRO A 606 15.51 0.04 -7.31
CA PRO A 606 14.99 -1.25 -7.76
C PRO A 606 13.68 -1.65 -7.06
N ASN A 607 13.45 -1.13 -5.86
CA ASN A 607 12.26 -1.34 -5.04
C ASN A 607 11.65 0.01 -4.66
N PRO A 608 10.94 0.69 -5.57
CA PRO A 608 10.46 2.03 -5.30
C PRO A 608 9.30 2.00 -4.30
N SER A 609 9.36 2.89 -3.32
CA SER A 609 8.29 3.24 -2.40
C SER A 609 7.12 3.90 -3.15
N GLN A 610 5.94 3.90 -2.52
CA GLN A 610 4.77 4.59 -3.06
C GLN A 610 5.04 6.08 -3.28
N GLU A 611 5.80 6.71 -2.38
CA GLU A 611 6.22 8.10 -2.51
C GLU A 611 7.05 8.34 -3.79
N GLU A 612 7.98 7.44 -4.14
CA GLU A 612 8.79 7.55 -5.37
C GLU A 612 7.97 7.38 -6.66
N LEU A 613 6.86 6.64 -6.59
CA LEU A 613 5.95 6.44 -7.71
C LEU A 613 4.89 7.54 -7.84
N GLU A 614 4.67 8.37 -6.82
CA GLU A 614 3.54 9.31 -6.81
C GLU A 614 3.64 10.40 -7.89
N GLY A 615 4.85 10.83 -8.25
CA GLY A 615 5.08 11.78 -9.35
C GLY A 615 4.54 11.31 -10.71
N PRO A 616 5.04 10.19 -11.26
CA PRO A 616 4.53 9.65 -12.53
C PRO A 616 3.05 9.24 -12.46
N LEU A 617 2.59 8.75 -11.30
CA LEU A 617 1.17 8.44 -11.10
C LEU A 617 0.29 9.70 -11.12
N SER A 618 0.73 10.78 -10.48
CA SER A 618 0.02 12.07 -10.49
C SER A 618 -0.02 12.68 -11.88
N PHE A 619 1.06 12.57 -12.66
CA PHE A 619 1.09 12.98 -14.07
C PHE A 619 0.02 12.25 -14.89
N LEU A 620 -0.05 10.92 -14.79
CA LEU A 620 -1.08 10.12 -15.47
C LEU A 620 -2.50 10.53 -15.04
N ARG A 621 -2.74 10.65 -13.73
CA ARG A 621 -4.04 11.05 -13.18
C ARG A 621 -4.46 12.44 -13.67
N ALA A 622 -3.55 13.40 -13.68
CA ALA A 622 -3.81 14.76 -14.16
C ALA A 622 -4.15 14.78 -15.66
N TRP A 623 -3.40 14.02 -16.48
CA TRP A 623 -3.72 13.88 -17.89
C TRP A 623 -5.12 13.26 -18.10
N CYS A 624 -5.46 12.18 -17.40
CA CYS A 624 -6.79 11.57 -17.43
C CYS A 624 -7.90 12.54 -17.00
N GLN A 625 -7.68 13.32 -15.94
CA GLN A 625 -8.64 14.31 -15.45
C GLN A 625 -8.85 15.48 -16.42
N SER A 626 -7.84 15.80 -17.26
CA SER A 626 -7.97 16.84 -18.28
C SER A 626 -8.92 16.47 -19.43
N LYS A 627 -9.24 15.18 -19.60
CA LYS A 627 -10.16 14.71 -20.64
C LYS A 627 -11.59 14.78 -20.12
N LEU A 628 -12.33 15.83 -20.49
CA LEU A 628 -13.71 16.03 -20.03
C LEU A 628 -14.73 15.37 -20.96
N GLU A 629 -14.43 15.32 -22.26
CA GLU A 629 -15.28 14.73 -23.29
C GLU A 629 -14.70 13.39 -23.78
N GLU A 630 -15.57 12.54 -24.33
CA GLU A 630 -15.19 11.25 -24.94
C GLU A 630 -14.32 10.36 -24.03
N ARG A 631 -14.50 10.47 -22.71
CA ARG A 631 -13.68 9.78 -21.69
C ARG A 631 -13.63 8.27 -21.89
N ARG A 632 -14.71 7.67 -22.40
CA ARG A 632 -14.78 6.25 -22.76
C ARG A 632 -13.86 5.90 -23.93
N ALA A 633 -13.79 6.74 -24.97
CA ALA A 633 -12.87 6.55 -26.08
C ALA A 633 -11.40 6.67 -25.66
N TRP A 634 -11.09 7.63 -24.77
CA TRP A 634 -9.77 7.75 -24.16
C TRP A 634 -9.37 6.51 -23.34
N ALA A 635 -10.30 5.96 -22.56
CA ALA A 635 -10.09 4.75 -21.79
C ALA A 635 -9.75 3.55 -22.71
N VAL A 636 -10.52 3.36 -23.79
CA VAL A 636 -10.27 2.29 -24.79
C VAL A 636 -8.93 2.49 -25.50
N ALA A 637 -8.60 3.71 -25.93
CA ALA A 637 -7.33 4.02 -26.59
C ALA A 637 -6.13 3.72 -25.68
N LEU A 638 -6.19 4.16 -24.42
CA LEU A 638 -5.15 3.91 -23.43
C LEU A 638 -4.99 2.41 -23.16
N TRP A 639 -6.10 1.69 -22.96
CA TRP A 639 -6.08 0.25 -22.76
C TRP A 639 -5.42 -0.49 -23.93
N HIS A 640 -5.78 -0.12 -25.17
CA HIS A 640 -5.21 -0.70 -26.39
C HIS A 640 -3.70 -0.50 -26.48
N VAL A 641 -3.21 0.71 -26.16
CA VAL A 641 -1.78 1.04 -26.16
C VAL A 641 -1.05 0.24 -25.10
N VAL A 642 -1.56 0.22 -23.87
CA VAL A 642 -0.91 -0.43 -22.72
C VAL A 642 -0.82 -1.95 -22.94
N HIS A 643 -1.90 -2.55 -23.42
CA HIS A 643 -1.99 -4.00 -23.66
C HIS A 643 -1.50 -4.40 -25.05
N GLY A 644 -0.99 -3.46 -25.85
CA GLY A 644 -0.23 -3.71 -27.08
C GLY A 644 1.28 -3.89 -26.87
N SER A 645 1.77 -3.72 -25.64
CA SER A 645 3.19 -3.66 -25.29
C SER A 645 3.84 -5.03 -25.03
N ARG A 646 5.19 -5.10 -25.10
CA ARG A 646 6.02 -6.31 -24.96
C ARG A 646 6.01 -6.92 -23.54
N ALA A 647 6.57 -8.13 -23.44
CA ALA A 647 6.42 -9.13 -22.37
C ALA A 647 6.83 -8.74 -20.91
N ASP A 648 7.49 -7.59 -20.68
CA ASP A 648 8.03 -7.24 -19.35
C ASP A 648 7.27 -6.09 -18.64
N SER A 649 6.20 -5.57 -19.24
CA SER A 649 5.36 -4.52 -18.63
C SER A 649 4.30 -5.10 -17.71
N THR A 650 4.03 -4.45 -16.58
CA THR A 650 2.90 -4.81 -15.69
C THR A 650 1.56 -4.28 -16.19
N GLY A 651 1.55 -3.35 -17.14
CA GLY A 651 0.32 -2.69 -17.61
C GLY A 651 -0.22 -1.61 -16.65
N SER A 652 0.57 -1.17 -15.67
CA SER A 652 0.11 -0.29 -14.58
C SER A 652 -0.56 1.01 -15.04
N ALA A 653 -0.15 1.59 -16.17
CA ALA A 653 -0.71 2.85 -16.66
C ALA A 653 -2.25 2.79 -16.86
N ALA A 654 -2.78 1.63 -17.28
CA ALA A 654 -4.22 1.45 -17.45
C ALA A 654 -4.98 1.47 -16.11
N PHE A 655 -4.37 1.04 -15.01
CA PHE A 655 -5.00 0.95 -13.69
C PHE A 655 -4.89 2.26 -12.87
N HIS A 656 -4.37 3.32 -13.49
CA HIS A 656 -4.18 4.63 -12.86
C HIS A 656 -4.87 5.78 -13.62
N CYS A 657 -5.64 5.46 -14.67
CA CYS A 657 -6.34 6.41 -15.52
C CYS A 657 -7.71 5.84 -15.91
N PHE A 658 -8.73 6.70 -15.91
CA PHE A 658 -10.10 6.36 -16.34
C PHE A 658 -10.69 5.15 -15.60
N ASP A 659 -10.35 4.97 -14.32
CA ASP A 659 -10.72 3.80 -13.51
C ASP A 659 -12.23 3.46 -13.64
N LYS A 660 -13.10 4.48 -13.55
CA LYS A 660 -14.55 4.32 -13.67
C LYS A 660 -14.95 3.90 -15.09
N GLU A 661 -14.51 4.66 -16.10
CA GLU A 661 -14.90 4.40 -17.49
C GLU A 661 -14.39 3.03 -17.96
N MET A 662 -13.16 2.65 -17.59
CA MET A 662 -12.60 1.34 -17.91
C MET A 662 -13.41 0.22 -17.25
N ALA A 663 -13.70 0.32 -15.95
CA ALA A 663 -14.47 -0.69 -15.24
C ALA A 663 -15.86 -0.88 -15.86
N GLU A 664 -16.56 0.21 -16.19
CA GLU A 664 -17.86 0.16 -16.89
C GLU A 664 -17.74 -0.53 -18.25
N LEU A 665 -16.77 -0.13 -19.08
CA LEU A 665 -16.56 -0.70 -20.41
C LEU A 665 -16.16 -2.18 -20.39
N ILE A 666 -15.33 -2.59 -19.42
CA ILE A 666 -14.94 -3.99 -19.24
C ILE A 666 -16.17 -4.81 -18.83
N ALA A 667 -16.95 -4.32 -17.86
CA ALA A 667 -18.17 -4.98 -17.41
C ALA A 667 -19.20 -5.13 -18.53
N GLU A 668 -19.38 -4.10 -19.36
CA GLU A 668 -20.21 -4.18 -20.57
C GLU A 668 -19.70 -5.23 -21.55
N THR A 669 -18.39 -5.29 -21.77
CA THR A 669 -17.78 -6.27 -22.68
C THR A 669 -17.91 -7.69 -22.16
N ALA A 670 -17.78 -7.90 -20.85
CA ALA A 670 -17.92 -9.20 -20.19
C ALA A 670 -19.37 -9.73 -20.18
N ARG A 671 -20.38 -8.85 -20.27
CA ARG A 671 -21.81 -9.20 -20.32
C ARG A 671 -22.30 -9.57 -21.72
N LEU A 672 -21.51 -9.32 -22.76
CA LEU A 672 -21.87 -9.74 -24.11
C LEU A 672 -21.62 -11.25 -24.24
N PRO A 673 -22.57 -12.02 -24.80
CA PRO A 673 -22.31 -13.42 -25.09
C PRO A 673 -21.09 -13.46 -26.01
N LEU A 674 -20.05 -14.18 -25.57
CA LEU A 674 -18.97 -14.56 -26.47
C LEU A 674 -19.61 -15.21 -27.70
N PRO A 675 -19.15 -14.91 -28.93
CA PRO A 675 -19.54 -15.71 -30.07
C PRO A 675 -19.21 -17.16 -29.72
N VAL A 676 -20.24 -18.00 -29.64
CA VAL A 676 -20.09 -19.43 -29.42
C VAL A 676 -19.31 -19.95 -30.63
N CYS A 677 -18.00 -20.12 -30.49
CA CYS A 677 -17.29 -21.02 -31.35
C CYS A 677 -17.73 -22.41 -30.90
N GLN A 678 -18.73 -22.97 -31.58
CA GLN A 678 -19.11 -24.36 -31.41
C GLN A 678 -17.90 -25.21 -31.77
N VAL A 679 -17.09 -25.57 -30.79
CA VAL A 679 -16.27 -26.76 -30.88
C VAL A 679 -17.26 -27.91 -30.79
N SER A 680 -17.73 -28.38 -31.95
CA SER A 680 -18.45 -29.63 -32.03
C SER A 680 -17.54 -30.72 -31.45
N ALA A 681 -17.90 -31.23 -30.27
CA ALA A 681 -17.30 -32.43 -29.71
C ALA A 681 -17.53 -33.56 -30.71
N SER A 682 -16.50 -33.97 -31.44
CA SER A 682 -16.49 -35.24 -32.15
C SER A 682 -16.18 -36.34 -31.12
N ASN A 683 -17.23 -36.76 -30.39
CA ASN A 683 -17.35 -38.18 -30.11
C ASN A 683 -17.77 -38.81 -31.42
N ASP A 684 -16.94 -39.68 -31.99
CA ASP A 684 -17.42 -41.03 -32.28
C ASP A 684 -16.27 -42.00 -32.68
N PRO A 685 -16.43 -43.30 -32.36
CA PRO A 685 -15.41 -44.32 -32.50
C PRO A 685 -15.32 -44.85 -33.94
N VAL A 686 -14.17 -45.42 -34.26
CA VAL A 686 -13.87 -46.12 -35.51
C VAL A 686 -14.94 -47.17 -35.85
N THR A 687 -15.56 -47.11 -37.03
CA THR A 687 -15.66 -48.24 -38.00
C THR A 687 -16.38 -47.90 -39.33
N SER A 688 -15.66 -48.14 -40.43
CA SER A 688 -16.06 -48.65 -41.76
C SER A 688 -17.21 -48.05 -42.60
N LYS A 689 -16.79 -47.67 -43.82
CA LYS A 689 -17.37 -47.92 -45.17
C LYS A 689 -18.36 -46.94 -45.82
N GLN A 690 -17.94 -46.57 -47.04
CA GLN A 690 -18.64 -46.40 -48.32
C GLN A 690 -19.29 -45.06 -48.71
N ASP A 691 -18.69 -44.46 -49.75
CA ASP A 691 -19.25 -43.83 -50.94
C ASP A 691 -20.59 -43.09 -50.84
N SER A 692 -20.58 -41.80 -51.12
CA SER A 692 -21.09 -41.28 -52.40
C SER A 692 -21.03 -39.74 -52.48
N THR A 693 -20.60 -39.31 -53.66
CA THR A 693 -20.80 -38.03 -54.35
C THR A 693 -22.05 -37.23 -53.96
N ASP A 694 -21.94 -35.90 -53.78
CA ASP A 694 -22.32 -34.95 -54.84
C ASP A 694 -22.08 -33.47 -54.49
N ASN A 695 -21.96 -32.69 -55.56
CA ASN A 695 -21.53 -31.31 -55.70
C ASN A 695 -22.38 -30.24 -55.00
N LEU A 696 -21.77 -29.07 -54.70
CA LEU A 696 -22.18 -27.77 -55.27
C LEU A 696 -21.22 -26.63 -54.92
N HIS A 697 -20.67 -26.04 -55.98
CA HIS A 697 -19.83 -24.84 -56.04
C HIS A 697 -20.53 -23.59 -55.49
N THR A 698 -19.74 -22.69 -54.87
CA THR A 698 -19.73 -21.26 -55.23
C THR A 698 -18.38 -20.64 -54.84
N ASP A 699 -17.67 -20.13 -55.85
CA ASP A 699 -16.45 -19.33 -55.78
C ASP A 699 -16.68 -17.96 -55.13
N GLN A 700 -15.81 -17.57 -54.18
CA GLN A 700 -15.24 -16.22 -54.09
C GLN A 700 -13.79 -16.29 -53.55
N PRO A 701 -12.85 -15.46 -54.04
CA PRO A 701 -11.41 -15.61 -53.82
C PRO A 701 -10.94 -15.16 -52.42
N ARG A 702 -9.99 -15.91 -51.83
CA ARG A 702 -9.29 -15.55 -50.59
C ARG A 702 -8.19 -14.51 -50.84
N SER A 703 -8.08 -13.56 -49.92
CA SER A 703 -7.10 -12.45 -49.87
C SER A 703 -5.64 -12.91 -50.11
N MET A 704 -4.96 -12.25 -51.05
CA MET A 704 -3.52 -12.32 -51.28
C MET A 704 -2.74 -11.53 -50.19
N VAL A 705 -1.54 -11.99 -49.84
CA VAL A 705 -0.54 -11.26 -49.02
C VAL A 705 0.32 -10.40 -49.97
N THR A 706 0.65 -9.17 -49.58
CA THR A 706 1.32 -8.18 -50.44
C THR A 706 2.84 -8.14 -50.23
N PRO A 707 3.65 -7.71 -51.21
CA PRO A 707 5.09 -7.49 -51.02
C PRO A 707 5.35 -6.53 -49.86
N GLY A 708 6.08 -7.00 -48.83
CA GLY A 708 6.37 -6.24 -47.61
C GLY A 708 5.91 -6.90 -46.31
N ASP A 709 5.06 -7.94 -46.38
CA ASP A 709 4.69 -8.73 -45.21
C ASP A 709 5.87 -9.63 -44.77
N SER A 710 6.25 -9.56 -43.49
CA SER A 710 7.46 -10.20 -42.97
C SER A 710 7.17 -11.56 -42.33
N VAL A 711 7.91 -12.58 -42.75
CA VAL A 711 7.85 -13.91 -42.13
C VAL A 711 8.90 -13.99 -41.03
N VAL A 712 8.47 -14.30 -39.81
CA VAL A 712 9.34 -14.41 -38.64
C VAL A 712 9.57 -15.87 -38.32
N ILE A 713 10.81 -16.34 -38.45
CA ILE A 713 11.19 -17.69 -38.04
C ILE A 713 11.95 -17.58 -36.71
N PRO A 714 11.41 -18.14 -35.61
CA PRO A 714 12.16 -18.27 -34.38
C PRO A 714 13.27 -19.32 -34.57
N LEU A 715 14.47 -19.05 -34.06
CA LEU A 715 15.53 -20.06 -34.05
C LEU A 715 15.15 -21.16 -33.06
N VAL A 716 14.53 -22.23 -33.55
CA VAL A 716 14.32 -23.45 -32.77
C VAL A 716 15.64 -24.19 -32.72
N GLY A 717 16.36 -24.06 -31.60
CA GLY A 717 17.58 -24.82 -31.32
C GLY A 717 17.23 -26.29 -31.09
N GLY A 718 17.01 -27.03 -32.18
CA GLY A 718 16.82 -28.47 -32.16
C GLY A 718 18.13 -29.20 -32.42
N VAL A 719 18.70 -29.74 -31.34
CA VAL A 719 19.57 -30.94 -31.31
C VAL A 719 20.67 -30.99 -32.38
N HIS A 720 21.82 -30.34 -32.11
CA HIS A 720 23.17 -30.92 -32.17
C HIS A 720 24.20 -29.90 -31.63
N SER A 721 24.85 -30.28 -30.53
CA SER A 721 26.18 -29.92 -30.00
C SER A 721 26.83 -28.54 -30.26
N HIS A 722 27.21 -27.88 -29.14
CA HIS A 722 28.30 -26.91 -28.92
C HIS A 722 28.04 -25.42 -29.28
N ASN A 723 28.22 -24.53 -28.29
CA ASN A 723 28.04 -23.07 -28.38
C ASN A 723 28.81 -22.38 -29.54
N ASN A 724 29.82 -23.04 -30.10
CA ASN A 724 30.58 -22.53 -31.23
C ASN A 724 29.77 -22.52 -32.55
N ASP A 725 28.79 -23.42 -32.72
CA ASP A 725 27.99 -23.51 -33.94
C ASP A 725 26.90 -22.44 -34.02
N VAL A 726 26.35 -21.98 -32.88
CA VAL A 726 25.35 -20.89 -32.87
C VAL A 726 26.00 -19.54 -33.19
N ALA A 727 27.23 -19.32 -32.73
CA ALA A 727 27.98 -18.11 -33.06
C ALA A 727 28.37 -18.09 -34.54
N ALA A 728 28.91 -19.19 -35.06
CA ALA A 728 29.26 -19.35 -36.48
C ALA A 728 28.02 -19.26 -37.38
N PHE A 729 26.90 -19.87 -36.99
CA PHE A 729 25.62 -19.77 -37.69
C PHE A 729 25.09 -18.33 -37.72
N ARG A 730 25.17 -17.59 -36.60
CA ARG A 730 24.76 -16.18 -36.56
C ARG A 730 25.65 -15.30 -37.42
N GLU A 731 26.94 -15.60 -37.49
CA GLU A 731 27.88 -14.88 -38.35
C GLU A 731 27.59 -15.15 -39.83
N ALA A 732 27.28 -16.40 -40.19
CA ALA A 732 26.84 -16.76 -41.53
C ALA A 732 25.47 -16.14 -41.91
N VAL A 733 24.49 -16.07 -41.00
CA VAL A 733 23.22 -15.37 -41.28
C VAL A 733 23.41 -13.86 -41.37
N ARG A 734 24.38 -13.29 -40.63
CA ARG A 734 24.72 -11.86 -40.75
C ARG A 734 25.36 -11.54 -42.09
N SER A 735 26.29 -12.37 -42.58
CA SER A 735 26.87 -12.16 -43.91
C SER A 735 25.85 -12.29 -45.03
N LEU A 736 24.83 -13.14 -44.85
CA LEU A 736 23.64 -13.16 -45.71
C LEU A 736 22.80 -11.87 -45.58
N SER A 737 22.65 -11.32 -44.36
CA SER A 737 21.89 -10.08 -44.14
C SER A 737 22.51 -8.83 -44.81
N ASP A 738 23.78 -8.90 -45.19
CA ASP A 738 24.49 -7.85 -45.94
C ASP A 738 24.27 -7.93 -47.45
N LEU A 739 23.62 -8.99 -47.96
CA LEU A 739 23.23 -9.12 -49.36
C LEU A 739 21.82 -8.56 -49.58
N ASP A 740 21.66 -7.76 -50.63
CA ASP A 740 20.40 -7.07 -50.91
C ASP A 740 19.26 -8.02 -51.32
N ASP A 741 19.55 -9.18 -51.91
CA ASP A 741 18.56 -10.14 -52.39
C ASP A 741 19.15 -11.57 -52.44
N ILE A 742 18.57 -12.51 -51.68
CA ILE A 742 19.08 -13.89 -51.55
C ILE A 742 18.04 -14.90 -52.00
N THR A 743 18.45 -15.93 -52.74
CA THR A 743 17.58 -17.03 -53.14
C THR A 743 17.44 -18.06 -52.00
N ILE A 744 16.21 -18.28 -51.56
CA ILE A 744 15.82 -19.22 -50.51
C ILE A 744 15.03 -20.35 -51.14
N SER A 745 15.37 -21.59 -50.81
CA SER A 745 14.65 -22.80 -51.22
C SER A 745 13.95 -23.49 -50.05
N THR A 746 12.85 -24.19 -50.32
CA THR A 746 12.11 -24.97 -49.32
C THR A 746 12.29 -26.47 -49.53
N ARG A 747 12.53 -27.22 -48.44
CA ARG A 747 12.62 -28.69 -48.45
C ARG A 747 11.85 -29.28 -47.27
N VAL A 748 11.16 -30.42 -47.43
CA VAL A 748 10.46 -31.05 -46.31
C VAL A 748 11.45 -31.80 -45.43
N ARG A 749 11.34 -31.60 -44.12
CA ARG A 749 12.03 -32.40 -43.10
C ARG A 749 11.01 -33.21 -42.30
N PRO A 750 11.15 -34.54 -42.22
CA PRO A 750 10.19 -35.41 -41.54
C PRO A 750 9.89 -35.03 -40.09
N GLU A 751 10.86 -34.43 -39.38
CA GLU A 751 10.75 -34.11 -37.95
C GLU A 751 10.31 -32.67 -37.63
N HIS A 752 10.32 -31.74 -38.60
CA HIS A 752 10.13 -30.31 -38.34
C HIS A 752 9.26 -29.55 -39.36
N GLY A 753 8.67 -30.24 -40.35
CA GLY A 753 7.86 -29.64 -41.40
C GLY A 753 8.69 -29.07 -42.55
N VAL A 754 8.22 -27.98 -43.18
CA VAL A 754 8.92 -27.34 -44.31
C VAL A 754 10.05 -26.45 -43.79
N GLY A 755 11.28 -26.78 -44.17
CA GLY A 755 12.49 -26.05 -43.82
C GLY A 755 12.93 -25.07 -44.92
N PHE A 756 13.56 -23.97 -44.54
CA PHE A 756 14.08 -22.93 -45.44
C PHE A 756 15.61 -22.99 -45.53
N PHE A 757 16.13 -22.86 -46.74
CA PHE A 757 17.55 -23.03 -47.02
C PHE A 757 18.08 -21.96 -47.97
N VAL A 758 19.31 -21.50 -47.75
CA VAL A 758 20.09 -20.78 -48.77
C VAL A 758 21.20 -21.72 -49.19
N GLU A 759 21.18 -22.16 -50.45
CA GLU A 759 21.99 -23.30 -50.91
C GLU A 759 21.78 -24.53 -50.00
N GLU A 760 22.81 -25.00 -49.30
CA GLU A 760 22.74 -26.11 -48.33
C GLU A 760 22.63 -25.63 -46.87
N MET A 761 22.67 -24.32 -46.62
CA MET A 761 22.57 -23.75 -45.27
C MET A 761 21.13 -23.71 -44.79
N TYR A 762 20.83 -24.46 -43.73
CA TYR A 762 19.50 -24.49 -43.12
C TYR A 762 19.22 -23.28 -42.23
N LEU A 763 18.20 -22.49 -42.54
CA LEU A 763 17.84 -21.29 -41.78
C LEU A 763 16.83 -21.55 -40.66
N GLY A 764 16.02 -22.60 -40.77
CA GLY A 764 14.98 -22.97 -39.80
C GLY A 764 13.69 -23.45 -40.46
N SER A 765 12.68 -23.80 -39.67
CA SER A 765 11.33 -24.19 -40.14
C SER A 765 10.25 -23.43 -39.38
N VAL A 766 9.04 -23.38 -39.94
CA VAL A 766 7.86 -22.83 -39.26
C VAL A 766 7.17 -23.95 -38.47
N PRO A 767 6.80 -23.75 -37.19
CA PRO A 767 6.06 -24.74 -36.40
C PRO A 767 4.73 -25.12 -37.05
N GLN A 768 4.36 -26.40 -36.97
CA GLN A 768 3.22 -26.99 -37.69
C GLN A 768 1.86 -26.37 -37.30
N ASP A 769 1.80 -25.82 -36.09
CA ASP A 769 0.69 -25.16 -35.41
C ASP A 769 0.53 -23.67 -35.75
N HIS A 770 1.44 -23.09 -36.55
CA HIS A 770 1.40 -21.70 -37.02
C HIS A 770 0.99 -21.54 -38.50
N MET A 771 0.35 -22.54 -39.12
CA MET A 771 -0.16 -22.48 -40.51
C MET A 771 -1.40 -21.57 -40.64
N MET A 772 -1.20 -20.25 -40.53
CA MET A 772 -2.14 -19.23 -41.02
C MET A 772 -1.82 -18.75 -42.45
N PHE A 773 -0.76 -19.29 -43.06
CA PHE A 773 -0.38 -19.06 -44.45
C PHE A 773 -0.70 -20.31 -45.27
N GLY A 774 -1.51 -20.19 -46.32
CA GLY A 774 -1.86 -21.32 -47.19
C GLY A 774 -0.61 -22.04 -47.71
N SER A 775 -0.51 -23.34 -47.39
CA SER A 775 0.43 -24.36 -47.90
C SER A 775 1.70 -23.84 -48.62
N ILE A 776 2.78 -23.65 -47.86
CA ILE A 776 4.14 -23.53 -48.43
C ILE A 776 4.51 -24.89 -49.02
N LEU A 777 4.71 -24.95 -50.34
CA LEU A 777 5.04 -26.18 -51.06
C LEU A 777 6.53 -26.53 -50.92
N GLU A 778 6.84 -27.81 -50.96
CA GLU A 778 8.19 -28.32 -51.08
C GLU A 778 8.80 -27.96 -52.44
N GLY A 779 10.10 -27.63 -52.48
CA GLY A 779 10.82 -27.38 -53.73
C GLY A 779 10.64 -25.98 -54.30
N LEU A 780 10.00 -25.05 -53.57
CA LEU A 780 9.91 -23.65 -53.98
C LEU A 780 11.27 -22.98 -53.84
N SER A 781 11.58 -22.05 -54.74
CA SER A 781 12.74 -21.18 -54.67
C SER A 781 12.33 -19.74 -54.93
N PHE A 782 12.68 -18.82 -54.04
CA PHE A 782 12.28 -17.41 -54.11
C PHE A 782 13.35 -16.48 -53.57
N THR A 783 13.33 -15.22 -53.99
CA THR A 783 14.28 -14.20 -53.51
C THR A 783 13.71 -13.44 -52.32
N ALA A 784 14.50 -13.29 -51.26
CA ALA A 784 14.14 -12.55 -50.06
C ALA A 784 15.36 -11.87 -49.41
N ARG A 785 15.08 -10.81 -48.67
CA ARG A 785 16.01 -10.18 -47.73
C ARG A 785 15.92 -10.86 -46.38
N VAL A 786 17.07 -11.24 -45.86
CA VAL A 786 17.19 -11.91 -44.56
C VAL A 786 17.75 -10.91 -43.55
N ASN A 787 17.19 -10.87 -42.34
CA ASN A 787 17.72 -10.03 -41.26
C ASN A 787 17.65 -10.77 -39.92
N LEU A 788 18.74 -10.74 -39.16
CA LEU A 788 18.82 -11.34 -37.84
C LEU A 788 18.55 -10.29 -36.75
N ARG A 789 17.46 -10.45 -35.99
CA ARG A 789 17.19 -9.62 -34.80
C ARG A 789 17.02 -10.49 -33.56
N GLY A 790 17.98 -10.39 -32.63
CA GLY A 790 17.98 -11.19 -31.40
C GLY A 790 18.17 -12.68 -31.68
N ARG A 791 17.17 -13.51 -31.38
CA ARG A 791 17.16 -14.97 -31.63
C ARG A 791 16.20 -15.37 -32.77
N SER A 792 15.82 -14.45 -33.64
CA SER A 792 14.87 -14.70 -34.73
C SER A 792 15.43 -14.22 -36.06
N ILE A 793 15.14 -14.98 -37.11
CA ILE A 793 15.45 -14.63 -38.50
C ILE A 793 14.18 -14.07 -39.13
N PHE A 794 14.30 -12.89 -39.72
CA PHE A 794 13.24 -12.22 -40.46
C PHE A 794 13.52 -12.38 -41.93
N MET A 795 12.54 -12.87 -42.69
CA MET A 795 12.63 -12.98 -44.14
C MET A 795 11.57 -12.09 -44.77
N MET A 796 12.00 -11.21 -45.68
CA MET A 796 11.15 -10.29 -46.41
C MET A 796 11.28 -10.62 -47.90
N PRO A 797 10.28 -11.26 -48.52
CA PRO A 797 10.32 -11.55 -49.95
C PRO A 797 10.44 -10.28 -50.78
N THR A 798 11.30 -10.28 -51.79
CA THR A 798 11.58 -9.10 -52.64
C THR A 798 11.11 -9.25 -54.08
N SER A 799 10.67 -10.45 -54.49
CA SER A 799 9.95 -10.64 -55.76
C SER A 799 8.50 -11.09 -55.54
N PRO A 800 7.56 -10.75 -56.46
CA PRO A 800 6.13 -11.03 -56.30
C PRO A 800 5.73 -12.47 -56.63
N SER A 801 6.68 -13.36 -56.94
CA SER A 801 6.38 -14.74 -57.34
C SER A 801 6.06 -15.62 -56.12
N TRP A 802 5.03 -15.24 -55.38
CA TRP A 802 4.38 -16.07 -54.39
C TRP A 802 2.93 -16.27 -54.81
N PHE A 803 2.56 -17.54 -54.96
CA PHE A 803 1.32 -18.08 -55.56
C PHE A 803 1.20 -17.89 -57.08
N VAL A 804 1.84 -18.78 -57.85
CA VAL A 804 1.22 -19.22 -59.11
C VAL A 804 0.24 -20.33 -58.73
N ALA A 805 -1.03 -19.97 -58.53
CA ALA A 805 -2.10 -20.92 -58.76
C ALA A 805 -2.27 -21.01 -60.27
N GLU A 806 -1.64 -21.99 -60.92
CA GLU A 806 -2.12 -22.40 -62.23
C GLU A 806 -3.35 -23.30 -62.02
N PRO A 807 -4.51 -22.96 -62.61
CA PRO A 807 -5.61 -23.88 -62.68
C PRO A 807 -5.40 -24.88 -63.82
N ALA A 808 -5.47 -26.15 -63.46
CA ALA A 808 -5.69 -27.36 -64.28
C ALA A 808 -4.52 -27.94 -65.11
N ARG A 809 -4.24 -29.23 -64.93
CA ARG A 809 -4.84 -30.33 -65.74
C ARG A 809 -4.34 -31.72 -65.29
N ASN A 810 -5.32 -32.62 -65.16
CA ASN A 810 -5.27 -34.08 -64.90
C ASN A 810 -4.97 -34.54 -63.47
#